data_AF-A0A845D045-F1
#
_entry.id   AF-A0A845D045-F1
#
_cell.length_a   1.000
_cell.length_b   1.000
_cell.length_c   1.000
_cell.angle_alpha   90.00
_cell.angle_beta   90.00
_cell.angle_gamma   90.00
#
_symmetry.space_group_name_H-M   'P 1'
#
loop_
_entity.id
_entity.type
_entity.pdbx_description
1 polymer ?
#
loop_
_entity_poly.entity_id
_entity_poly.type
_entity_poly.pdbx_seq_one_letter_code
_entity_poly.pdbx_strand_id
1 'polypeptide(L)'
;MSHRRRPAPFPALPLLICAALLLGACVFQPIGPFNSQGGGAAGTTNPEKKVPPPPAAHPDPMGGTADIALIHGMEEAISCLAGGQPVYAVLQRNTNVRNQPHRGGCQLGRAPAGTLVRVEAVFGQGQELPFVSLDRSLDRIPIAAPGFDEDIQPLLEANCGACHSAVVKQGELQVTEYEPLMAGGLNGPVVQPGVPAASTLWTQVWSGEMPLVGELGDEDKALIYDWIMAGATREGTEPVPVGEMWLRLSGEDFNPWPNECAQNGGTVPFVSAQLALPASCAAIPNAEQIAAYLPSVEPASPAPSPSSSSSDDNAEANDGTNTGDNAEAKPEENTQNSAAAAPPRGMAAGSVGIRVAPLNLSPPSESDPWLVPQGGFCAEQFLAEKLQDKHSITALTFAPDGRLFIALDHHATRNFDPNILYDPYHASRSIAIWHSVSRDSYYEILRESSRVTGMAWHAGALYLNRAGEVGRIVDGGGYEPLAGGFAVSGKDFHANNGLVISAGWLYISAGGVRDGYADGIIVLHDGELPAETLATNVAAGGNPFGARIVRARLDRLLAERSIGVFQTAARGVRNPYGIAVDPLGRIWFTDNGATNVHGDFNAGDEVDLLDPRTLSAAANAGDVNATPYYGFPLALGGVNKDWWTAPVLTLPNSAAPTGITWAYDTIFFANYGRDPGLFRMANSGGQIIAERIMHNWPVQAVTTAPDGAVWIGTGQGMLFRLVPGCGG
;
A
#
# COMPACT_ATOMS: atom_id res chain seq x y z
N MET A 1 -64.15 31.41 -6.81
CA MET A 1 -64.75 31.91 -8.07
C MET A 1 -63.62 31.97 -9.11
N SER A 2 -63.46 30.97 -9.99
CA SER A 2 -64.00 30.87 -11.37
C SER A 2 -63.42 31.96 -12.30
N HIS A 3 -62.70 31.70 -13.41
CA HIS A 3 -62.95 30.81 -14.57
C HIS A 3 -61.61 30.39 -15.25
N ARG A 4 -61.36 29.12 -15.63
CA ARG A 4 -61.55 28.44 -16.96
C ARG A 4 -61.11 29.30 -18.18
N ARG A 5 -60.23 28.85 -19.12
CA ARG A 5 -60.34 27.70 -20.06
C ARG A 5 -58.99 27.32 -20.73
N ARG A 6 -58.77 26.01 -20.99
CA ARG A 6 -57.95 25.38 -22.10
C ARG A 6 -58.87 25.16 -23.35
N PRO A 7 -58.53 24.54 -24.52
CA PRO A 7 -57.35 23.68 -24.90
C PRO A 7 -56.82 23.69 -26.39
N ALA A 8 -55.61 23.10 -26.61
CA ALA A 8 -55.13 22.11 -27.62
C ALA A 8 -55.38 22.27 -29.18
N PRO A 9 -54.94 21.36 -30.10
CA PRO A 9 -53.65 20.64 -30.34
C PRO A 9 -53.22 20.46 -31.86
N PHE A 10 -52.01 19.89 -32.12
CA PHE A 10 -51.54 18.92 -33.19
C PHE A 10 -51.88 19.12 -34.70
N PRO A 11 -51.19 18.50 -35.73
CA PRO A 11 -50.73 17.09 -35.78
C PRO A 11 -49.45 16.75 -36.61
N ALA A 12 -49.21 15.44 -36.73
CA ALA A 12 -48.09 14.74 -37.35
C ALA A 12 -48.47 13.96 -38.63
N LEU A 13 -47.42 13.55 -39.39
CA LEU A 13 -47.31 12.47 -40.40
C LEU A 13 -47.99 12.64 -41.80
N PRO A 14 -47.48 12.00 -42.90
CA PRO A 14 -47.23 10.54 -43.01
C PRO A 14 -46.03 10.02 -43.85
N LEU A 15 -45.82 8.70 -43.73
CA LEU A 15 -44.99 7.79 -44.57
C LEU A 15 -45.48 7.69 -46.04
N LEU A 16 -44.55 7.36 -46.95
CA LEU A 16 -44.87 6.62 -48.19
C LEU A 16 -43.70 5.72 -48.65
N ILE A 17 -44.08 4.49 -48.96
CA ILE A 17 -43.29 3.35 -49.45
C ILE A 17 -43.17 3.43 -50.98
N CYS A 18 -42.02 3.05 -51.57
CA CYS A 18 -41.99 2.42 -52.90
C CYS A 18 -40.69 1.64 -53.14
N ALA A 19 -40.83 0.41 -53.62
CA ALA A 19 -39.77 -0.55 -53.95
C ALA A 19 -39.52 -0.61 -55.47
N ALA A 20 -38.29 -0.92 -55.90
CA ALA A 20 -37.98 -1.60 -57.17
C ALA A 20 -36.56 -2.20 -57.20
N LEU A 21 -36.47 -3.43 -57.69
CA LEU A 21 -35.30 -4.32 -57.88
C LEU A 21 -34.49 -4.02 -59.17
N LEU A 22 -33.22 -4.48 -59.21
CA LEU A 22 -32.48 -5.14 -60.33
C LEU A 22 -31.01 -5.39 -59.86
N LEU A 23 -30.59 -6.62 -59.50
CA LEU A 23 -29.96 -7.69 -60.30
C LEU A 23 -28.48 -7.48 -60.73
N GLY A 24 -27.60 -8.43 -60.36
CA GLY A 24 -26.25 -8.65 -60.92
C GLY A 24 -25.24 -9.29 -59.94
N ALA A 25 -25.33 -10.60 -59.67
CA ALA A 25 -24.36 -11.67 -60.07
C ALA A 25 -22.97 -11.62 -59.37
N CYS A 26 -22.69 -12.49 -58.39
CA CYS A 26 -22.10 -13.85 -58.51
C CYS A 26 -20.68 -13.92 -59.11
N VAL A 27 -19.66 -14.22 -58.29
CA VAL A 27 -18.61 -15.22 -58.60
C VAL A 27 -18.17 -15.96 -57.33
N PHE A 28 -18.05 -17.27 -57.49
CA PHE A 28 -17.76 -18.36 -56.56
C PHE A 28 -16.26 -18.56 -56.23
N GLN A 29 -16.03 -19.38 -55.19
CA GLN A 29 -14.79 -19.85 -54.56
C GLN A 29 -13.80 -20.61 -55.49
N PRO A 30 -12.62 -21.08 -54.99
CA PRO A 30 -12.60 -22.43 -54.40
C PRO A 30 -11.66 -22.67 -53.20
N ILE A 31 -12.02 -23.71 -52.46
CA ILE A 31 -11.31 -24.41 -51.39
C ILE A 31 -10.37 -25.48 -52.01
N GLY A 32 -9.22 -25.72 -51.35
CA GLY A 32 -8.56 -27.04 -51.27
C GLY A 32 -7.03 -27.03 -51.41
N PRO A 33 -6.29 -28.10 -50.98
CA PRO A 33 -6.74 -29.33 -50.32
C PRO A 33 -6.00 -29.67 -48.99
N PHE A 34 -6.63 -30.59 -48.25
CA PHE A 34 -6.04 -31.41 -47.19
C PHE A 34 -5.00 -32.40 -47.75
N ASN A 35 -3.97 -32.72 -46.96
CA ASN A 35 -3.33 -34.02 -47.04
C ASN A 35 -2.87 -34.49 -45.65
N SER A 36 -3.24 -35.73 -45.32
CA SER A 36 -2.96 -36.45 -44.08
C SER A 36 -2.01 -37.62 -44.33
N GLN A 37 -1.07 -37.87 -43.40
CA GLN A 37 -0.52 -39.18 -42.98
C GLN A 37 0.76 -38.88 -42.15
N GLY A 38 1.10 -39.53 -41.04
CA GLY A 38 0.55 -40.66 -40.30
C GLY A 38 1.09 -40.64 -38.85
N GLY A 39 0.46 -41.41 -37.96
CA GLY A 39 0.59 -41.27 -36.50
C GLY A 39 1.81 -41.91 -35.84
N GLY A 40 1.95 -41.63 -34.54
CA GLY A 40 2.89 -42.32 -33.65
C GLY A 40 3.02 -41.71 -32.26
N ALA A 41 2.33 -42.34 -31.29
CA ALA A 41 2.65 -42.49 -29.86
C ALA A 41 2.67 -41.27 -28.90
N ALA A 42 2.12 -41.54 -27.72
CA ALA A 42 1.94 -40.67 -26.58
C ALA A 42 3.25 -40.23 -25.91
N GLY A 43 3.27 -38.99 -25.42
CA GLY A 43 4.28 -38.45 -24.52
C GLY A 43 3.77 -37.16 -23.90
N THR A 44 3.28 -37.24 -22.67
CA THR A 44 2.86 -36.12 -21.84
C THR A 44 4.08 -35.31 -21.38
N THR A 45 4.19 -34.05 -21.80
CA THR A 45 5.06 -33.06 -21.14
C THR A 45 4.29 -31.76 -20.87
N ASN A 46 4.44 -31.30 -19.63
CA ASN A 46 3.85 -30.10 -19.03
C ASN A 46 4.24 -28.82 -19.81
N PRO A 47 3.35 -27.82 -19.98
CA PRO A 47 3.77 -26.52 -20.46
C PRO A 47 4.49 -25.79 -19.31
N GLU A 48 5.79 -25.54 -19.48
CA GLU A 48 6.55 -24.65 -18.62
C GLU A 48 5.87 -23.27 -18.55
N LYS A 49 5.61 -22.80 -17.32
CA LYS A 49 5.25 -21.41 -17.04
C LYS A 49 6.43 -20.52 -17.46
N LYS A 50 6.35 -19.92 -18.64
CA LYS A 50 7.21 -18.79 -19.00
C LYS A 50 6.85 -17.60 -18.12
N VAL A 51 7.76 -17.24 -17.22
CA VAL A 51 7.87 -15.89 -16.66
C VAL A 51 7.96 -14.91 -17.84
N PRO A 52 7.18 -13.81 -17.89
CA PRO A 52 7.38 -12.81 -18.93
C PRO A 52 8.79 -12.24 -18.77
N PRO A 53 9.58 -12.16 -19.85
CA PRO A 53 10.90 -11.53 -19.77
C PRO A 53 10.75 -10.05 -19.36
N PRO A 54 11.77 -9.44 -18.73
CA PRO A 54 11.81 -7.99 -18.58
C PRO A 54 11.61 -7.34 -19.96
N PRO A 55 10.94 -6.16 -20.04
CA PRO A 55 10.79 -5.44 -21.30
C PRO A 55 12.17 -5.30 -21.97
N ALA A 56 12.22 -5.57 -23.26
CA ALA A 56 13.47 -5.58 -24.01
C ALA A 56 14.12 -4.20 -23.90
N ALA A 57 15.40 -4.16 -23.51
CA ALA A 57 16.19 -2.93 -23.54
C ALA A 57 16.14 -2.33 -24.95
N HIS A 58 16.01 -0.99 -25.01
CA HIS A 58 15.98 -0.23 -26.26
C HIS A 58 17.10 -0.65 -27.22
N PRO A 59 16.81 -0.84 -28.52
CA PRO A 59 17.87 -0.94 -29.51
C PRO A 59 18.63 0.39 -29.57
N ASP A 60 19.91 0.26 -29.26
CA ASP A 60 20.96 1.28 -29.24
C ASP A 60 20.95 2.20 -30.48
N PRO A 61 20.76 3.53 -30.33
CA PRO A 61 21.01 4.45 -31.43
C PRO A 61 22.49 4.86 -31.54
N MET A 62 23.35 4.61 -30.54
CA MET A 62 24.77 4.97 -30.59
C MET A 62 25.63 4.05 -29.72
N GLY A 63 26.07 2.94 -30.32
CA GLY A 63 27.04 2.03 -29.73
C GLY A 63 28.37 2.72 -29.44
N GLY A 64 28.60 3.02 -28.17
CA GLY A 64 29.87 3.52 -27.65
C GLY A 64 29.91 3.44 -26.14
N THR A 65 30.99 2.85 -25.61
CA THR A 65 31.35 2.79 -24.18
C THR A 65 31.85 4.15 -23.67
N ALA A 66 31.04 5.21 -23.82
CA ALA A 66 31.36 6.51 -23.25
C ALA A 66 30.99 6.53 -21.76
N ASP A 67 31.78 7.23 -20.94
CA ASP A 67 31.48 7.47 -19.53
C ASP A 67 30.12 8.16 -19.39
N ILE A 68 29.14 7.45 -18.83
CA ILE A 68 27.79 7.97 -18.61
C ILE A 68 27.84 8.96 -17.46
N ALA A 69 27.57 10.24 -17.74
CA ALA A 69 27.37 11.25 -16.73
C ALA A 69 26.04 10.98 -16.00
N LEU A 70 26.12 10.62 -14.72
CA LEU A 70 24.95 10.45 -13.87
C LEU A 70 24.39 11.82 -13.49
N ILE A 71 23.06 11.89 -13.35
CA ILE A 71 22.35 13.07 -12.85
C ILE A 71 21.72 12.79 -11.49
N HIS A 72 21.52 13.85 -10.71
CA HIS A 72 21.19 13.78 -9.28
C HIS A 72 19.88 14.46 -8.90
N GLY A 73 19.02 14.82 -9.87
CA GLY A 73 17.71 15.38 -9.55
C GLY A 73 16.87 15.78 -10.76
N MET A 74 15.67 16.28 -10.47
CA MET A 74 14.73 16.72 -11.50
C MET A 74 15.19 17.98 -12.23
N GLU A 75 15.97 18.85 -11.60
CA GLU A 75 16.52 20.06 -12.22
C GLU A 75 17.46 19.72 -13.39
N GLU A 76 18.40 18.80 -13.19
CA GLU A 76 19.29 18.30 -14.24
C GLU A 76 18.51 17.53 -15.32
N ALA A 77 17.48 16.76 -14.92
CA ALA A 77 16.58 16.09 -15.86
C ALA A 77 15.85 17.09 -16.77
N ILE A 78 15.33 18.18 -16.21
CA ILE A 78 14.67 19.26 -16.96
C ILE A 78 15.66 19.90 -17.94
N SER A 79 16.88 20.19 -17.50
CA SER A 79 17.95 20.74 -18.36
C SER A 79 18.25 19.83 -19.55
N CYS A 80 18.36 18.52 -19.33
CA CYS A 80 18.59 17.56 -20.40
C CYS A 80 17.45 17.49 -21.41
N LEU A 81 16.20 17.43 -20.93
CA LEU A 81 15.02 17.47 -21.81
C LEU A 81 14.95 18.77 -22.61
N ALA A 82 15.25 19.91 -21.98
CA ALA A 82 15.28 21.22 -22.64
C ALA A 82 16.35 21.28 -23.74
N GLY A 83 17.51 20.66 -23.50
CA GLY A 83 18.59 20.43 -24.46
C GLY A 83 18.25 19.45 -25.58
N GLY A 84 17.10 18.76 -25.51
CA GLY A 84 16.66 17.76 -26.49
C GLY A 84 17.29 16.38 -26.28
N GLN A 85 17.74 16.08 -25.06
CA GLN A 85 18.28 14.78 -24.66
C GLN A 85 17.27 14.03 -23.79
N PRO A 86 16.97 12.75 -24.07
CA PRO A 86 16.04 11.99 -23.24
C PRO A 86 16.64 11.77 -21.87
N VAL A 87 15.79 11.66 -20.85
CA VAL A 87 16.22 11.32 -19.50
C VAL A 87 15.88 9.87 -19.23
N TYR A 88 16.82 9.12 -18.67
CA TYR A 88 16.55 7.81 -18.12
C TYR A 88 16.39 7.92 -16.61
N ALA A 89 15.31 7.36 -16.08
CA ALA A 89 14.99 7.36 -14.65
C ALA A 89 14.72 5.94 -14.16
N VAL A 90 15.06 5.66 -12.91
CA VAL A 90 14.79 4.37 -12.26
C VAL A 90 13.60 4.53 -11.33
N LEU A 91 12.57 3.70 -11.53
CA LEU A 91 11.41 3.69 -10.64
C LEU A 91 11.79 3.12 -9.28
N GLN A 92 11.50 3.86 -8.21
CA GLN A 92 11.87 3.48 -6.85
C GLN A 92 10.90 2.44 -6.25
N ARG A 93 9.69 2.33 -6.81
CA ARG A 93 8.61 1.46 -6.33
C ARG A 93 7.73 0.99 -7.50
N ASN A 94 6.93 -0.04 -7.28
CA ASN A 94 5.91 -0.47 -8.23
C ASN A 94 4.93 0.68 -8.49
N THR A 95 4.76 1.04 -9.74
CA THR A 95 4.06 2.27 -10.13
C THR A 95 2.98 1.98 -11.18
N ASN A 96 1.80 2.57 -10.99
CA ASN A 96 0.73 2.57 -11.99
C ASN A 96 1.08 3.57 -13.11
N VAL A 97 0.99 3.12 -14.35
CA VAL A 97 1.15 3.96 -15.55
C VAL A 97 -0.22 4.41 -16.01
N ARG A 98 -0.39 5.72 -16.17
CA ARG A 98 -1.69 6.35 -16.44
C ARG A 98 -1.72 7.04 -17.79
N ASN A 99 -2.90 7.29 -18.34
CA ASN A 99 -3.06 7.99 -19.61
C ASN A 99 -3.11 9.52 -19.49
N GLN A 100 -3.07 10.06 -18.27
CA GLN A 100 -3.14 11.48 -17.95
C GLN A 100 -2.21 11.81 -16.76
N PRO A 101 -1.65 13.04 -16.68
CA PRO A 101 -0.72 13.46 -15.63
C PRO A 101 -1.45 13.83 -14.33
N HIS A 102 -2.30 12.93 -13.83
CA HIS A 102 -2.93 13.04 -12.51
C HIS A 102 -3.37 11.67 -12.00
N ARG A 103 -3.58 11.56 -10.69
CA ARG A 103 -3.93 10.29 -10.03
C ARG A 103 -5.26 9.70 -10.51
N GLY A 104 -6.20 10.53 -10.95
CA GLY A 104 -7.48 10.10 -11.54
C GLY A 104 -7.40 9.55 -12.97
N GLY A 105 -6.25 9.56 -13.64
CA GLY A 105 -6.11 9.12 -15.03
C GLY A 105 -6.34 7.62 -15.20
N CYS A 106 -6.86 7.20 -16.35
CA CYS A 106 -7.09 5.80 -16.68
C CYS A 106 -5.77 5.02 -16.68
N GLN A 107 -5.76 3.80 -16.13
CA GLN A 107 -4.54 2.99 -15.98
C GLN A 107 -4.23 2.25 -17.29
N LEU A 108 -3.10 2.59 -17.91
CA LEU A 108 -2.60 1.96 -19.13
C LEU A 108 -1.83 0.66 -18.84
N GLY A 109 -1.28 0.54 -17.64
CA GLY A 109 -0.45 -0.60 -17.27
C GLY A 109 0.37 -0.33 -16.01
N ARG A 110 1.47 -1.06 -15.86
CA ARG A 110 2.36 -0.96 -14.69
C ARG A 110 3.81 -1.03 -15.03
N ALA A 111 4.62 -0.37 -14.20
CA ALA A 111 6.07 -0.49 -14.23
C ALA A 111 6.56 -0.93 -12.82
N PRO A 112 7.23 -2.09 -12.71
CA PRO A 112 7.82 -2.56 -11.46
C PRO A 112 8.86 -1.60 -10.85
N ALA A 113 9.13 -1.77 -9.56
CA ALA A 113 10.28 -1.14 -8.92
C ALA A 113 11.58 -1.60 -9.63
N GLY A 114 12.49 -0.66 -9.83
CA GLY A 114 13.75 -0.89 -10.53
C GLY A 114 13.64 -0.88 -12.05
N THR A 115 12.45 -0.69 -12.62
CA THR A 115 12.32 -0.48 -14.06
C THR A 115 12.99 0.83 -14.45
N LEU A 116 13.91 0.74 -15.41
CA LEU A 116 14.46 1.90 -16.10
C LEU A 116 13.43 2.39 -17.11
N VAL A 117 13.04 3.66 -17.01
CA VAL A 117 12.07 4.30 -17.88
C VAL A 117 12.71 5.47 -18.61
N ARG A 118 12.39 5.64 -19.89
CA ARG A 118 12.74 6.82 -20.68
C ARG A 118 11.67 7.88 -20.52
N VAL A 119 12.07 9.03 -19.99
CA VAL A 119 11.23 10.20 -19.81
C VAL A 119 11.33 11.09 -21.05
N GLU A 120 10.18 11.44 -21.62
CA GLU A 120 10.07 12.26 -22.83
C GLU A 120 9.62 13.69 -22.56
N ALA A 121 8.93 13.91 -21.45
CA ALA A 121 8.43 15.21 -21.06
C ALA A 121 8.03 15.24 -19.58
N VAL A 122 7.99 16.45 -19.01
CA VAL A 122 7.52 16.71 -17.65
C VAL A 122 6.27 17.58 -17.72
N PHE A 123 5.25 17.23 -16.94
CA PHE A 123 3.96 17.91 -16.85
C PHE A 123 3.67 18.28 -15.40
N GLY A 124 2.88 19.33 -15.20
CA GLY A 124 2.23 19.59 -13.93
C GLY A 124 0.97 18.76 -13.77
N GLN A 125 0.49 18.64 -12.54
CA GLN A 125 -0.72 17.90 -12.24
C GLN A 125 -1.92 18.45 -13.02
N GLY A 126 -2.55 17.58 -13.83
CA GLY A 126 -3.75 17.91 -14.59
C GLY A 126 -3.54 18.83 -15.80
N GLN A 127 -2.29 19.12 -16.17
CA GLN A 127 -2.00 19.95 -17.33
C GLN A 127 -2.06 19.16 -18.64
N GLU A 128 -2.48 19.83 -19.71
CA GLU A 128 -2.54 19.25 -21.07
C GLU A 128 -1.23 19.45 -21.84
N LEU A 129 -0.43 20.46 -21.48
CA LEU A 129 0.85 20.78 -22.11
C LEU A 129 2.03 20.52 -21.16
N PRO A 130 3.18 20.08 -21.68
CA PRO A 130 4.37 19.84 -20.86
C PRO A 130 5.05 21.15 -20.46
N PHE A 131 5.70 21.14 -19.31
CA PHE A 131 6.64 22.18 -18.97
C PHE A 131 7.90 22.13 -19.85
N VAL A 132 8.43 20.92 -20.01
CA VAL A 132 9.58 20.63 -20.85
C VAL A 132 9.34 19.32 -21.59
N SER A 133 9.74 19.27 -22.85
CA SER A 133 9.60 18.08 -23.70
C SER A 133 10.80 17.93 -24.62
N LEU A 134 11.10 16.67 -24.93
CA LEU A 134 11.97 16.28 -26.04
C LEU A 134 11.44 16.77 -27.39
N ASP A 135 10.13 16.82 -27.57
CA ASP A 135 9.51 17.35 -28.77
C ASP A 135 9.56 18.87 -28.75
N ARG A 136 10.50 19.42 -29.51
CA ARG A 136 10.72 20.87 -29.62
C ARG A 136 9.58 21.61 -30.33
N SER A 137 8.61 20.90 -30.91
CA SER A 137 7.43 21.49 -31.53
C SER A 137 6.28 21.73 -30.55
N LEU A 138 6.36 21.20 -29.33
CA LEU A 138 5.36 21.43 -28.28
C LEU A 138 5.67 22.71 -27.50
N ASP A 139 4.64 23.52 -27.28
CA ASP A 139 4.73 24.74 -26.47
C ASP A 139 5.21 24.40 -25.05
N ARG A 140 6.29 25.07 -24.62
CA ARG A 140 6.88 24.90 -23.29
C ARG A 140 6.21 25.86 -22.31
N ILE A 141 5.71 25.33 -21.20
CA ILE A 141 5.29 26.16 -20.07
C ILE A 141 6.45 26.27 -19.07
N PRO A 142 6.89 27.46 -18.69
CA PRO A 142 7.94 27.60 -17.67
C PRO A 142 7.53 26.92 -16.35
N ILE A 143 8.43 26.13 -15.76
CA ILE A 143 8.24 25.45 -14.45
C ILE A 143 8.22 26.45 -13.29
N ALA A 144 8.87 27.59 -13.53
CA ALA A 144 8.81 28.85 -12.82
C ALA A 144 8.85 29.95 -13.88
N ALA A 145 8.00 30.96 -13.74
CA ALA A 145 7.91 32.09 -14.67
C ALA A 145 8.49 33.34 -14.03
N PRO A 146 9.32 34.12 -14.76
CA PRO A 146 9.76 35.43 -14.29
C PRO A 146 8.57 36.35 -14.02
N GLY A 147 8.69 37.23 -13.03
CA GLY A 147 7.73 38.29 -12.72
C GLY A 147 8.15 39.62 -13.29
N PHE A 148 7.19 40.50 -13.56
CA PHE A 148 7.53 41.86 -13.96
C PHE A 148 8.32 42.61 -12.89
N ASP A 149 7.84 42.64 -11.64
CA ASP A 149 8.38 43.54 -10.61
C ASP A 149 9.85 43.21 -10.25
N GLU A 150 10.21 41.93 -10.18
CA GLU A 150 11.54 41.48 -9.75
C GLU A 150 12.51 41.22 -10.91
N ASP A 151 12.02 40.69 -12.04
CA ASP A 151 12.89 40.21 -13.11
C ASP A 151 12.92 41.16 -14.33
N ILE A 152 11.76 41.65 -14.77
CA ILE A 152 11.65 42.42 -16.03
C ILE A 152 11.80 43.91 -15.81
N GLN A 153 11.23 44.46 -14.74
CA GLN A 153 11.24 45.88 -14.45
C GLN A 153 12.68 46.43 -14.34
N PRO A 154 13.60 45.81 -13.58
CA PRO A 154 14.98 46.32 -13.50
C PRO A 154 15.68 46.33 -14.86
N LEU A 155 15.43 45.33 -15.70
CA LEU A 155 15.97 45.20 -17.05
C LEU A 155 15.45 46.32 -17.96
N LEU A 156 14.13 46.55 -17.97
CA LEU A 156 13.51 47.59 -18.79
C LEU A 156 13.84 49.00 -18.29
N GLU A 157 13.99 49.20 -16.97
CA GLU A 157 14.46 50.45 -16.39
C GLU A 157 15.88 50.79 -16.84
N ALA A 158 16.80 49.82 -16.76
CA ALA A 158 18.19 50.01 -17.12
C ALA A 158 18.39 50.29 -18.61
N ASN A 159 17.64 49.59 -19.48
CA ASN A 159 17.90 49.58 -20.92
C ASN A 159 16.92 50.43 -21.75
N CYS A 160 15.70 50.65 -21.25
CA CYS A 160 14.62 51.32 -21.99
C CYS A 160 14.11 52.59 -21.28
N GLY A 161 14.38 52.74 -19.98
CA GLY A 161 13.86 53.83 -19.15
C GLY A 161 14.30 55.24 -19.55
N ALA A 162 15.43 55.37 -20.27
CA ALA A 162 15.89 56.67 -20.77
C ALA A 162 14.89 57.33 -21.75
N CYS A 163 14.15 56.52 -22.52
CA CYS A 163 13.18 56.98 -23.52
C CYS A 163 11.73 56.60 -23.21
N HIS A 164 11.50 55.59 -22.37
CA HIS A 164 10.18 55.01 -22.06
C HIS A 164 9.91 54.90 -20.55
N SER A 165 10.13 55.97 -19.80
CA SER A 165 9.85 56.07 -18.35
C SER A 165 8.63 56.94 -18.06
N ALA A 166 8.28 57.08 -16.77
CA ALA A 166 7.24 58.01 -16.33
C ALA A 166 7.50 59.48 -16.74
N VAL A 167 8.78 59.86 -16.88
CA VAL A 167 9.19 61.25 -17.21
C VAL A 167 9.33 61.47 -18.71
N VAL A 168 9.87 60.48 -19.44
CA VAL A 168 10.08 60.54 -20.89
C VAL A 168 9.32 59.39 -21.54
N LYS A 169 8.27 59.71 -22.30
CA LYS A 169 7.33 58.72 -22.91
C LYS A 169 7.37 58.80 -24.43
N GLN A 170 8.50 58.43 -25.04
CA GLN A 170 8.55 58.38 -26.50
C GLN A 170 7.52 57.38 -27.04
N GLY A 171 6.74 57.82 -28.04
CA GLY A 171 5.61 57.03 -28.55
C GLY A 171 4.49 56.79 -27.54
N GLU A 172 4.36 57.66 -26.52
CA GLU A 172 3.43 57.52 -25.38
C GLU A 172 3.60 56.21 -24.58
N LEU A 173 4.75 55.54 -24.71
CA LEU A 173 5.03 54.27 -24.06
C LEU A 173 5.84 54.48 -22.77
N GLN A 174 5.40 53.82 -21.69
CA GLN A 174 6.12 53.73 -20.42
C GLN A 174 6.31 52.25 -20.07
N VAL A 175 7.56 51.80 -19.98
CA VAL A 175 7.91 50.38 -19.75
C VAL A 175 8.44 50.09 -18.34
N THR A 176 8.70 51.14 -17.55
CA THR A 176 9.29 51.04 -16.21
C THR A 176 8.29 50.73 -15.11
N GLU A 177 7.01 50.60 -15.44
CA GLU A 177 5.95 50.25 -14.48
C GLU A 177 4.99 49.27 -15.17
N TYR A 178 4.40 48.36 -14.40
CA TYR A 178 3.60 47.26 -14.94
C TYR A 178 2.35 47.75 -15.66
N GLU A 179 1.51 48.54 -14.99
CA GLU A 179 0.22 48.97 -15.53
C GLU A 179 0.37 49.81 -16.81
N PRO A 180 1.31 50.78 -16.88
CA PRO A 180 1.57 51.53 -18.11
C PRO A 180 2.14 50.67 -19.24
N LEU A 181 3.01 49.69 -18.95
CA LEU A 181 3.55 48.79 -19.97
C LEU A 181 2.43 47.95 -20.60
N MET A 182 1.56 47.39 -19.76
CA MET A 182 0.44 46.57 -20.21
C MET A 182 -0.65 47.39 -20.92
N ALA A 183 -0.79 48.68 -20.60
CA ALA A 183 -1.67 49.60 -21.31
C ALA A 183 -1.22 49.89 -22.75
N GLY A 184 0.08 49.72 -23.04
CA GLY A 184 0.66 49.95 -24.37
C GLY A 184 1.01 51.41 -24.64
N GLY A 185 1.37 51.69 -25.90
CA GLY A 185 1.74 53.02 -26.36
C GLY A 185 0.79 53.56 -27.43
N LEU A 186 1.24 54.59 -28.16
CA LEU A 186 0.48 55.23 -29.23
C LEU A 186 -0.04 54.26 -30.31
N ASN A 187 0.68 53.17 -30.55
CA ASN A 187 0.37 52.17 -31.56
C ASN A 187 -0.41 50.95 -31.01
N GLY A 188 -0.91 51.02 -29.77
CA GLY A 188 -1.65 49.93 -29.12
C GLY A 188 -0.81 49.10 -28.15
N PRO A 189 -1.32 47.91 -27.76
CA PRO A 189 -0.64 47.03 -26.80
C PRO A 189 0.75 46.62 -27.30
N VAL A 190 1.76 46.75 -26.45
CA VAL A 190 3.13 46.32 -26.77
C VAL A 190 3.45 44.92 -26.22
N VAL A 191 2.67 44.46 -25.25
CA VAL A 191 2.72 43.10 -24.70
C VAL A 191 1.39 42.42 -24.93
N GLN A 192 1.43 41.25 -25.57
CA GLN A 192 0.31 40.33 -25.70
C GLN A 192 0.61 39.08 -24.87
N PRO A 193 0.00 38.93 -23.68
CA PRO A 193 0.20 37.78 -22.80
C PRO A 193 0.08 36.45 -23.54
N GLY A 194 1.05 35.56 -23.34
CA GLY A 194 1.11 34.22 -23.93
C GLY A 194 1.52 34.17 -25.40
N VAL A 195 1.74 35.31 -26.06
CA VAL A 195 2.01 35.36 -27.51
C VAL A 195 3.17 36.34 -27.83
N PRO A 196 4.44 35.94 -27.63
CA PRO A 196 5.59 36.79 -27.92
C PRO A 196 5.65 37.23 -29.38
N ALA A 197 5.31 36.33 -30.31
CA ALA A 197 5.31 36.66 -31.74
C ALA A 197 4.32 37.78 -32.11
N ALA A 198 3.28 38.02 -31.29
CA ALA A 198 2.32 39.11 -31.46
C ALA A 198 2.64 40.33 -30.56
N SER A 199 3.68 40.25 -29.73
CA SER A 199 4.06 41.30 -28.79
C SER A 199 5.11 42.21 -29.41
N THR A 200 4.76 43.47 -29.65
CA THR A 200 5.68 44.45 -30.25
C THR A 200 6.96 44.60 -29.43
N LEU A 201 6.88 44.54 -28.09
CA LEU A 201 8.03 44.56 -27.18
C LEU A 201 9.05 43.47 -27.54
N TRP A 202 8.60 42.22 -27.69
CA TRP A 202 9.48 41.12 -28.09
C TRP A 202 10.05 41.32 -29.48
N THR A 203 9.21 41.68 -30.46
CA THR A 203 9.67 41.81 -31.85
C THR A 203 10.77 42.86 -32.02
N GLN A 204 10.68 43.99 -31.29
CA GLN A 204 11.65 45.08 -31.34
C GLN A 204 12.97 44.74 -30.62
N VAL A 205 12.87 44.04 -29.50
CA VAL A 205 14.03 43.56 -28.74
C VAL A 205 14.77 42.44 -29.48
N TRP A 206 14.02 41.49 -30.04
CA TRP A 206 14.57 40.38 -30.81
C TRP A 206 15.26 40.82 -32.09
N SER A 207 14.67 41.79 -32.81
CA SER A 207 15.24 42.34 -34.05
C SER A 207 16.46 43.23 -33.83
N GLY A 208 16.74 43.61 -32.57
CA GLY A 208 17.79 44.57 -32.22
C GLY A 208 17.45 46.02 -32.57
N GLU A 209 16.20 46.31 -32.96
CA GLU A 209 15.74 47.69 -33.21
C GLU A 209 15.61 48.51 -31.92
N MET A 210 15.37 47.83 -30.79
CA MET A 210 15.40 48.40 -29.44
C MET A 210 16.25 47.56 -28.50
N PRO A 211 17.02 48.17 -27.60
CA PRO A 211 17.24 49.62 -27.44
C PRO A 211 18.00 50.26 -28.63
N LEU A 212 17.76 51.55 -28.88
CA LEU A 212 18.45 52.30 -29.96
C LEU A 212 19.97 52.40 -29.78
N VAL A 213 20.46 52.15 -28.57
CA VAL A 213 21.88 52.21 -28.21
C VAL A 213 22.23 50.96 -27.42
N GLY A 214 22.96 50.04 -28.06
CA GLY A 214 23.31 48.74 -27.48
C GLY A 214 22.18 47.73 -27.61
N GLU A 215 22.50 46.51 -28.00
CA GLU A 215 21.55 45.40 -28.01
C GLU A 215 21.50 44.71 -26.65
N LEU A 216 20.34 44.21 -26.27
CA LEU A 216 20.20 43.33 -25.11
C LEU A 216 20.97 42.03 -25.34
N GLY A 217 21.54 41.49 -24.26
CA GLY A 217 22.16 40.17 -24.27
C GLY A 217 21.13 39.06 -24.52
N ASP A 218 21.58 37.90 -24.97
CA ASP A 218 20.68 36.78 -25.28
C ASP A 218 19.91 36.29 -24.04
N GLU A 219 20.51 36.38 -22.85
CA GLU A 219 19.85 36.05 -21.56
C GLU A 219 18.71 37.03 -21.23
N ASP A 220 18.93 38.33 -21.40
CA ASP A 220 17.93 39.38 -21.21
C ASP A 220 16.76 39.25 -22.20
N LYS A 221 17.09 38.89 -23.46
CA LYS A 221 16.08 38.58 -24.49
C LYS A 221 15.27 37.35 -24.08
N ALA A 222 15.92 36.27 -23.66
CA ALA A 222 15.23 35.08 -23.19
C ALA A 222 14.30 35.36 -22.00
N LEU A 223 14.73 36.20 -21.07
CA LEU A 223 13.93 36.59 -19.90
C LEU A 223 12.63 37.31 -20.29
N ILE A 224 12.69 38.26 -21.24
CA ILE A 224 11.52 38.94 -21.78
C ILE A 224 10.61 37.97 -22.53
N TYR A 225 11.18 37.06 -23.32
CA TYR A 225 10.42 36.05 -24.06
C TYR A 225 9.65 35.13 -23.12
N ASP A 226 10.32 34.59 -22.10
CA ASP A 226 9.76 33.63 -21.14
C ASP A 226 8.68 34.28 -20.28
N TRP A 227 8.87 35.54 -19.85
CA TRP A 227 7.83 36.30 -19.16
C TRP A 227 6.58 36.51 -20.02
N ILE A 228 6.73 36.89 -21.29
CA ILE A 228 5.58 37.08 -22.19
C ILE A 228 4.89 35.75 -22.45
N MET A 229 5.64 34.68 -22.73
CA MET A 229 5.11 33.32 -22.88
C MET A 229 4.31 32.87 -21.66
N ALA A 230 4.79 33.20 -20.46
CA ALA A 230 4.13 32.85 -19.19
C ALA A 230 2.87 33.68 -18.87
N GLY A 231 2.48 34.60 -19.75
CA GLY A 231 1.27 35.42 -19.57
C GLY A 231 1.54 36.82 -19.03
N ALA A 232 2.80 37.28 -19.04
CA ALA A 232 3.21 38.63 -18.68
C ALA A 232 2.66 39.09 -17.31
N THR A 233 2.78 38.23 -16.30
CA THR A 233 2.26 38.50 -14.96
C THR A 233 3.13 39.49 -14.21
N ARG A 234 2.52 40.23 -13.29
CA ARG A 234 3.25 41.19 -12.44
C ARG A 234 4.22 40.49 -11.50
N GLU A 235 3.74 39.43 -10.86
CA GLU A 235 4.52 38.55 -9.98
C GLU A 235 4.90 37.28 -10.74
N GLY A 236 6.07 36.73 -10.41
CA GLY A 236 6.53 35.44 -10.95
C GLY A 236 5.79 34.26 -10.32
N THR A 237 5.98 33.06 -10.86
CA THR A 237 5.42 31.84 -10.26
C THR A 237 6.50 31.02 -9.57
N GLU A 238 6.21 30.58 -8.34
CA GLU A 238 7.06 29.65 -7.60
C GLU A 238 7.26 28.33 -8.38
N PRO A 239 8.42 27.66 -8.22
CA PRO A 239 8.66 26.38 -8.85
C PRO A 239 7.61 25.34 -8.44
N VAL A 240 7.08 24.62 -9.42
CA VAL A 240 6.18 23.49 -9.14
C VAL A 240 6.92 22.45 -8.29
N PRO A 241 6.38 22.01 -7.14
CA PRO A 241 7.03 20.98 -6.35
C PRO A 241 7.13 19.67 -7.14
N VAL A 242 8.24 18.93 -7.00
CA VAL A 242 8.39 17.57 -7.58
C VAL A 242 7.22 16.66 -7.23
N GLY A 243 6.54 16.94 -6.11
CA GLY A 243 5.35 16.22 -5.69
C GLY A 243 4.12 16.32 -6.57
N GLU A 244 4.07 17.35 -7.40
CA GLU A 244 2.97 17.65 -8.32
C GLU A 244 3.36 17.42 -9.77
N MET A 245 4.63 17.03 -10.04
CA MET A 245 5.14 16.74 -11.37
C MET A 245 4.82 15.31 -11.82
N TRP A 246 4.59 15.18 -13.12
CA TRP A 246 4.34 13.92 -13.82
C TRP A 246 5.29 13.76 -15.00
N LEU A 247 5.81 12.55 -15.17
CA LEU A 247 6.75 12.19 -16.22
C LEU A 247 6.00 11.43 -17.29
N ARG A 248 6.04 11.93 -18.52
CA ARG A 248 5.61 11.16 -19.69
C ARG A 248 6.69 10.15 -20.06
N LEU A 249 6.32 8.89 -20.16
CA LEU A 249 7.22 7.79 -20.51
C LEU A 249 7.21 7.48 -22.02
N SER A 250 8.22 6.74 -22.47
CA SER A 250 8.13 6.00 -23.74
C SER A 250 7.06 4.90 -23.64
N GLY A 251 6.42 4.59 -24.77
CA GLY A 251 5.36 3.57 -24.85
C GLY A 251 5.81 2.13 -24.56
N GLU A 252 7.12 1.87 -24.47
CA GLU A 252 7.71 0.53 -24.36
C GLU A 252 8.20 0.19 -22.94
N ASP A 253 8.24 1.16 -22.02
CA ASP A 253 8.91 1.04 -20.72
C ASP A 253 8.00 0.57 -19.58
N PHE A 254 6.86 -0.03 -19.92
CA PHE A 254 5.90 -0.54 -18.95
C PHE A 254 5.18 -1.77 -19.47
N ASN A 255 4.61 -2.54 -18.55
CA ASN A 255 3.77 -3.69 -18.87
C ASN A 255 2.34 -3.18 -19.12
N PRO A 256 1.86 -3.14 -20.38
CA PRO A 256 0.53 -2.66 -20.69
C PRO A 256 -0.53 -3.64 -20.18
N TRP A 257 -1.69 -3.12 -19.81
CA TRP A 257 -2.84 -3.93 -19.46
C TRP A 257 -3.88 -3.97 -20.60
N PRO A 258 -4.55 -5.11 -20.80
CA PRO A 258 -5.66 -5.19 -21.73
C PRO A 258 -6.95 -4.64 -21.08
N ASN A 259 -7.19 -3.32 -21.19
CA ASN A 259 -8.43 -2.67 -20.72
C ASN A 259 -8.69 -1.27 -21.33
N GLU A 260 -9.90 -0.75 -21.07
CA GLU A 260 -10.76 0.20 -21.80
C GLU A 260 -10.25 1.63 -22.06
N CYS A 261 -9.02 2.00 -21.70
CA CYS A 261 -8.52 3.39 -21.91
C CYS A 261 -8.51 3.80 -23.41
N ALA A 262 -8.53 2.82 -24.32
CA ALA A 262 -8.63 3.02 -25.77
C ALA A 262 -9.96 3.65 -26.22
N GLN A 263 -11.06 3.54 -25.44
CA GLN A 263 -12.36 4.10 -25.84
C GLN A 263 -12.46 5.62 -25.62
N ASN A 264 -11.55 6.23 -24.85
CA ASN A 264 -11.54 7.67 -24.53
C ASN A 264 -10.23 8.39 -24.92
N GLY A 265 -9.46 7.82 -25.86
CA GLY A 265 -8.49 8.61 -26.65
C GLY A 265 -7.11 8.90 -26.04
N GLY A 266 -6.64 8.18 -25.03
CA GLY A 266 -5.28 8.38 -24.51
C GLY A 266 -4.49 7.09 -24.33
N THR A 267 -3.42 6.90 -25.10
CA THR A 267 -2.41 5.83 -24.93
C THR A 267 -1.08 6.36 -24.38
N VAL A 268 -1.03 7.64 -24.00
CA VAL A 268 0.20 8.33 -23.58
C VAL A 268 0.52 7.95 -22.13
N PRO A 269 1.65 7.31 -21.83
CA PRO A 269 1.95 6.82 -20.49
C PRO A 269 2.55 7.91 -19.59
N PHE A 270 2.01 8.04 -18.38
CA PHE A 270 2.47 8.95 -17.35
C PHE A 270 2.71 8.23 -16.02
N VAL A 271 3.73 8.69 -15.29
CA VAL A 271 4.00 8.31 -13.89
C VAL A 271 4.29 9.55 -13.04
N SER A 272 4.08 9.47 -11.73
CA SER A 272 4.43 10.57 -10.82
C SER A 272 5.94 10.70 -10.72
N ALA A 273 6.47 11.93 -10.78
CA ALA A 273 7.89 12.21 -10.62
C ALA A 273 8.42 11.82 -9.24
N GLN A 274 7.56 11.78 -8.20
CA GLN A 274 7.95 11.32 -6.85
C GLN A 274 8.41 9.85 -6.81
N LEU A 275 8.02 9.06 -7.81
CA LEU A 275 8.27 7.61 -7.84
C LEU A 275 9.45 7.24 -8.74
N ALA A 276 10.06 8.22 -9.42
CA ALA A 276 11.14 8.03 -10.36
C ALA A 276 12.37 8.83 -9.91
N LEU A 277 13.53 8.19 -9.92
CA LEU A 277 14.80 8.85 -9.65
C LEU A 277 15.56 9.02 -10.97
N PRO A 278 15.75 10.25 -11.47
CA PRO A 278 16.54 10.49 -12.68
C PRO A 278 17.96 9.96 -12.50
N ALA A 279 18.49 9.31 -13.53
CA ALA A 279 19.77 8.61 -13.49
C ALA A 279 20.77 9.13 -14.51
N SER A 280 20.34 9.43 -15.75
CA SER A 280 21.25 9.92 -16.80
C SER A 280 20.54 10.67 -17.92
N CYS A 281 21.33 11.38 -18.73
CA CYS A 281 20.90 12.05 -19.95
C CYS A 281 21.45 11.34 -21.18
N ALA A 282 20.59 11.13 -22.19
CA ALA A 282 20.87 10.51 -23.50
C ALA A 282 21.42 9.08 -23.50
N ALA A 283 22.06 8.62 -22.43
CA ALA A 283 22.72 7.33 -22.34
C ALA A 283 22.00 6.42 -21.33
N ILE A 284 21.80 5.16 -21.70
CA ILE A 284 21.16 4.14 -20.85
C ILE A 284 22.17 3.71 -19.77
N PRO A 285 21.91 3.92 -18.47
CA PRO A 285 22.80 3.44 -17.40
C PRO A 285 22.96 1.92 -17.47
N ASN A 286 24.15 1.42 -17.19
CA ASN A 286 24.38 -0.03 -17.14
C ASN A 286 23.80 -0.65 -15.86
N ALA A 287 23.75 -1.99 -15.78
CA ALA A 287 23.13 -2.70 -14.66
C ALA A 287 23.77 -2.38 -13.30
N GLU A 288 25.08 -2.15 -13.24
CA GLU A 288 25.81 -1.81 -12.01
C GLU A 288 25.44 -0.39 -11.54
N GLN A 289 25.33 0.55 -12.49
CA GLN A 289 24.88 1.91 -12.22
C GLN A 289 23.42 1.93 -11.76
N ILE A 290 22.53 1.17 -12.42
CA ILE A 290 21.12 1.04 -12.00
C ILE A 290 21.01 0.48 -10.59
N ALA A 291 21.86 -0.49 -10.20
CA ALA A 291 21.84 -1.10 -8.88
C ALA A 291 22.05 -0.09 -7.74
N ALA A 292 22.79 0.99 -7.97
CA ALA A 292 22.97 2.07 -6.99
C ALA A 292 21.69 2.90 -6.73
N TYR A 293 20.73 2.84 -7.65
CA TYR A 293 19.44 3.52 -7.57
C TYR A 293 18.30 2.59 -7.12
N LEU A 294 18.56 1.29 -6.98
CA LEU A 294 17.61 0.36 -6.38
C LEU A 294 17.65 0.50 -4.86
N PRO A 295 16.51 0.38 -4.15
CA PRO A 295 16.56 0.24 -2.71
C PRO A 295 17.48 -0.94 -2.38
N SER A 296 18.49 -0.68 -1.55
CA SER A 296 19.49 -1.68 -1.16
C SER A 296 18.80 -2.84 -0.45
N VAL A 297 18.47 -3.89 -1.20
CA VAL A 297 18.22 -5.21 -0.66
C VAL A 297 19.60 -5.84 -0.52
N GLU A 298 20.16 -5.82 0.69
CA GLU A 298 21.33 -6.67 0.94
C GLU A 298 20.93 -8.11 0.58
N PRO A 299 21.67 -8.79 -0.32
CA PRO A 299 21.48 -10.22 -0.47
C PRO A 299 21.73 -10.84 0.90
N ALA A 300 20.83 -11.74 1.34
CA ALA A 300 21.03 -12.51 2.55
C ALA A 300 22.45 -13.08 2.51
N SER A 301 23.30 -12.63 3.46
CA SER A 301 24.66 -13.14 3.56
C SER A 301 24.59 -14.67 3.60
N PRO A 302 25.31 -15.39 2.73
CA PRO A 302 25.43 -16.82 2.90
C PRO A 302 25.98 -17.08 4.30
N ALA A 303 25.32 -17.99 5.02
CA ALA A 303 25.73 -18.39 6.36
C ALA A 303 27.25 -18.67 6.36
N PRO A 304 28.00 -18.20 7.39
CA PRO A 304 29.40 -18.53 7.49
C PRO A 304 29.54 -20.05 7.55
N SER A 305 30.18 -20.63 6.54
CA SER A 305 30.56 -22.04 6.53
C SER A 305 31.46 -22.30 7.75
N PRO A 306 31.25 -23.40 8.49
CA PRO A 306 32.10 -23.72 9.62
C PRO A 306 33.52 -23.96 9.12
N SER A 307 34.47 -23.19 9.63
CA SER A 307 35.90 -23.42 9.42
C SER A 307 36.28 -24.74 10.08
N SER A 308 36.50 -25.77 9.27
CA SER A 308 37.17 -27.00 9.66
C SER A 308 38.66 -26.71 9.86
N SER A 309 39.08 -26.52 11.11
CA SER A 309 40.49 -26.69 11.48
C SER A 309 40.75 -28.17 11.73
N SER A 310 41.56 -28.72 10.83
CA SER A 310 42.16 -30.05 10.82
C SER A 310 42.76 -30.50 12.15
N SER A 311 42.53 -31.77 12.48
CA SER A 311 43.60 -32.68 12.89
C SER A 311 43.13 -34.12 12.65
N ASP A 312 43.32 -34.60 11.42
CA ASP A 312 43.49 -36.03 11.17
C ASP A 312 44.92 -36.39 11.58
N ASP A 313 45.06 -37.33 12.51
CA ASP A 313 46.22 -38.21 12.52
C ASP A 313 45.76 -39.63 12.84
N ASN A 314 45.71 -40.41 11.77
CA ASN A 314 46.17 -41.79 11.65
C ASN A 314 45.54 -42.90 12.54
N ALA A 315 44.75 -43.70 11.82
CA ALA A 315 45.08 -45.08 11.46
C ALA A 315 44.75 -46.23 12.44
N GLU A 316 43.99 -47.16 11.85
CA GLU A 316 44.08 -48.62 11.97
C GLU A 316 43.45 -49.34 13.17
N ALA A 317 42.36 -50.04 12.81
CA ALA A 317 42.13 -51.46 12.99
C ALA A 317 42.00 -52.04 14.42
N ASN A 318 40.75 -52.45 14.69
CA ASN A 318 40.34 -53.77 15.20
C ASN A 318 41.42 -54.61 15.91
N ASP A 319 41.17 -54.96 17.16
CA ASP A 319 40.63 -56.28 17.56
C ASP A 319 40.62 -56.38 19.10
N GLY A 320 39.79 -57.25 19.67
CA GLY A 320 40.08 -57.83 20.98
C GLY A 320 39.12 -57.51 22.12
N THR A 321 38.09 -58.35 22.20
CA THR A 321 37.25 -58.71 23.36
C THR A 321 37.96 -58.92 24.71
N ASN A 322 37.16 -58.76 25.79
CA ASN A 322 37.25 -59.40 27.13
C ASN A 322 38.37 -58.88 28.07
N THR A 323 38.21 -58.65 29.37
CA THR A 323 37.36 -59.23 30.43
C THR A 323 37.65 -58.44 31.74
N GLY A 324 36.74 -58.47 32.71
CA GLY A 324 37.14 -58.55 34.13
C GLY A 324 36.79 -57.38 35.05
N ASP A 325 35.68 -57.54 35.77
CA ASP A 325 35.41 -57.20 37.17
C ASP A 325 36.53 -56.55 38.01
N ASN A 326 36.24 -55.40 38.65
CA ASN A 326 35.92 -55.29 40.09
C ASN A 326 36.17 -53.90 40.70
N ALA A 327 35.29 -53.58 41.64
CA ALA A 327 35.52 -52.83 42.89
C ALA A 327 35.55 -51.27 42.87
N GLU A 328 34.38 -50.73 43.19
CA GLU A 328 34.07 -49.77 44.25
C GLU A 328 34.91 -48.48 44.45
N ALA A 329 34.21 -47.39 44.07
CA ALA A 329 33.83 -46.23 44.89
C ALA A 329 34.87 -45.12 45.19
N LYS A 330 34.66 -43.98 44.52
CA LYS A 330 34.27 -42.70 45.15
C LYS A 330 33.77 -41.69 44.10
N PRO A 331 32.97 -40.67 44.51
CA PRO A 331 32.08 -39.94 43.60
C PRO A 331 32.79 -38.73 42.98
N GLU A 332 32.69 -38.58 41.66
CA GLU A 332 33.05 -37.35 40.97
C GLU A 332 31.82 -36.69 40.35
N GLU A 333 31.69 -35.44 40.78
CA GLU A 333 30.90 -34.31 40.33
C GLU A 333 30.68 -34.31 38.80
N ASN A 334 29.55 -34.83 38.35
CA ASN A 334 29.12 -34.70 36.97
C ASN A 334 28.33 -33.41 36.79
N THR A 335 28.87 -32.54 35.95
CA THR A 335 28.31 -31.26 35.53
C THR A 335 26.97 -31.49 34.84
N GLN A 336 25.98 -30.69 35.25
CA GLN A 336 24.60 -30.79 34.80
C GLN A 336 24.46 -30.59 33.28
N ASN A 337 23.90 -31.60 32.62
CA ASN A 337 23.13 -31.41 31.39
C ASN A 337 21.99 -30.41 31.67
N SER A 338 22.00 -29.29 30.97
CA SER A 338 20.87 -28.36 30.92
C SER A 338 19.74 -29.01 30.12
N ALA A 339 18.78 -29.59 30.83
CA ALA A 339 17.49 -29.93 30.25
C ALA A 339 16.84 -28.65 29.70
N ALA A 340 16.38 -28.67 28.45
CA ALA A 340 15.64 -27.58 27.85
C ALA A 340 14.47 -27.19 28.78
N ALA A 341 14.50 -25.97 29.31
CA ALA A 341 13.45 -25.47 30.18
C ALA A 341 12.13 -25.41 29.42
N ALA A 342 11.05 -25.93 30.03
CA ALA A 342 9.71 -25.81 29.46
C ALA A 342 9.39 -24.32 29.24
N PRO A 343 8.81 -23.94 28.09
CA PRO A 343 8.49 -22.55 27.82
C PRO A 343 7.40 -22.04 28.79
N PRO A 344 7.36 -20.72 29.04
CA PRO A 344 6.43 -20.14 29.99
C PRO A 344 4.99 -20.31 29.50
N ARG A 345 4.11 -20.75 30.41
CA ARG A 345 2.66 -20.85 30.19
C ARG A 345 2.03 -19.45 30.21
N GLY A 346 1.10 -19.19 29.29
CA GLY A 346 0.21 -18.04 29.37
C GLY A 346 -0.87 -18.18 30.45
N MET A 347 -1.76 -17.19 30.53
CA MET A 347 -2.75 -17.08 31.61
C MET A 347 -3.94 -18.02 31.39
N ALA A 348 -4.30 -18.83 32.40
CA ALA A 348 -5.50 -19.67 32.38
C ALA A 348 -6.79 -18.82 32.43
N ALA A 349 -7.88 -19.27 31.78
CA ALA A 349 -9.15 -18.52 31.63
C ALA A 349 -9.69 -17.86 32.93
N GLY A 350 -9.57 -18.51 34.09
CA GLY A 350 -10.02 -17.97 35.38
C GLY A 350 -9.20 -16.79 35.93
N SER A 351 -7.97 -16.58 35.43
CA SER A 351 -7.09 -15.46 35.82
C SER A 351 -7.13 -14.28 34.84
N VAL A 352 -7.88 -14.42 33.73
CA VAL A 352 -7.93 -13.43 32.64
C VAL A 352 -8.67 -12.13 33.02
N GLY A 353 -9.46 -12.15 34.09
CA GLY A 353 -10.03 -10.94 34.69
C GLY A 353 -11.30 -10.41 34.03
N ILE A 354 -11.89 -11.15 33.08
CA ILE A 354 -13.24 -10.88 32.57
C ILE A 354 -14.25 -11.23 33.68
N ARG A 355 -14.96 -10.21 34.17
CA ARG A 355 -15.92 -10.33 35.29
C ARG A 355 -17.36 -10.06 34.89
N VAL A 356 -17.59 -9.65 33.66
CA VAL A 356 -18.92 -9.28 33.20
C VAL A 356 -19.82 -10.52 33.12
N ALA A 357 -21.05 -10.38 33.61
CA ALA A 357 -22.02 -11.46 33.59
C ALA A 357 -22.53 -11.74 32.15
N PRO A 358 -22.99 -12.98 31.88
CA PRO A 358 -23.69 -13.30 30.64
C PRO A 358 -24.94 -12.45 30.47
N LEU A 359 -25.22 -12.06 29.23
CA LEU A 359 -26.50 -11.46 28.82
C LEU A 359 -27.59 -12.53 28.65
N ASN A 360 -27.20 -13.81 28.67
CA ASN A 360 -28.06 -14.98 28.46
C ASN A 360 -28.73 -14.95 27.08
N LEU A 361 -27.97 -14.55 26.06
CA LEU A 361 -28.43 -14.60 24.68
C LEU A 361 -28.53 -16.06 24.20
N SER A 362 -29.44 -16.31 23.27
CA SER A 362 -29.52 -17.63 22.62
C SER A 362 -28.25 -17.87 21.81
N PRO A 363 -27.83 -19.15 21.62
CA PRO A 363 -26.73 -19.47 20.73
C PRO A 363 -26.97 -18.91 19.32
N PRO A 364 -25.91 -18.53 18.59
CA PRO A 364 -26.01 -18.08 17.22
C PRO A 364 -26.89 -18.98 16.34
N SER A 365 -27.83 -18.37 15.62
CA SER A 365 -28.66 -19.02 14.60
C SER A 365 -28.75 -18.17 13.32
N GLU A 366 -28.95 -18.80 12.17
CA GLU A 366 -29.24 -18.12 10.90
C GLU A 366 -30.54 -17.29 10.95
N SER A 367 -31.44 -17.58 11.91
CA SER A 367 -32.67 -16.80 12.11
C SER A 367 -32.47 -15.51 12.89
N ASP A 368 -31.27 -15.24 13.43
CA ASP A 368 -31.03 -14.03 14.20
C ASP A 368 -31.19 -12.79 13.31
N PRO A 369 -31.82 -11.72 13.83
CA PRO A 369 -32.13 -10.54 13.04
C PRO A 369 -30.85 -9.85 12.56
N TRP A 370 -30.78 -9.63 11.25
CA TRP A 370 -29.67 -8.98 10.58
C TRP A 370 -29.52 -7.52 10.99
N LEU A 371 -28.31 -7.09 11.37
CA LEU A 371 -27.97 -5.73 11.80
C LEU A 371 -28.78 -5.20 12.99
N VAL A 372 -29.37 -6.08 13.79
CA VAL A 372 -30.10 -5.71 15.00
C VAL A 372 -29.27 -6.09 16.22
N PRO A 373 -28.76 -5.12 17.00
CA PRO A 373 -28.02 -5.41 18.22
C PRO A 373 -28.94 -6.04 19.28
N GLN A 374 -28.39 -6.98 20.03
CA GLN A 374 -29.03 -7.73 21.10
C GLN A 374 -28.41 -7.34 22.46
N GLY A 375 -29.01 -7.81 23.55
CA GLY A 375 -28.41 -7.69 24.88
C GLY A 375 -28.35 -6.26 25.43
N GLY A 376 -29.27 -5.39 25.00
CA GLY A 376 -29.38 -4.00 25.47
C GLY A 376 -28.43 -3.03 24.77
N PHE A 377 -27.81 -3.43 23.66
CA PHE A 377 -27.02 -2.55 22.81
C PHE A 377 -27.89 -1.88 21.74
N CYS A 378 -27.50 -0.68 21.33
CA CYS A 378 -28.03 0.01 20.15
C CYS A 378 -26.93 0.21 19.14
N ALA A 379 -27.31 0.35 17.87
CA ALA A 379 -26.40 0.59 16.77
C ALA A 379 -26.88 1.82 15.98
N GLU A 380 -25.96 2.73 15.71
CA GLU A 380 -26.16 3.87 14.82
C GLU A 380 -25.21 3.72 13.63
N GLN A 381 -25.73 3.85 12.40
CA GLN A 381 -24.93 3.77 11.19
C GLN A 381 -24.44 5.16 10.77
N PHE A 382 -23.18 5.22 10.33
CA PHE A 382 -22.53 6.43 9.83
C PHE A 382 -22.07 6.22 8.39
N LEU A 383 -21.99 7.32 7.62
CA LEU A 383 -21.44 7.34 6.24
C LEU A 383 -22.09 6.34 5.26
N ALA A 384 -23.35 5.96 5.49
CA ALA A 384 -24.05 4.93 4.72
C ALA A 384 -23.93 5.15 3.20
N GLU A 385 -24.30 6.32 2.69
CA GLU A 385 -24.24 6.60 1.24
C GLU A 385 -22.82 6.84 0.69
N LYS A 386 -21.83 7.02 1.56
CA LYS A 386 -20.46 7.43 1.18
C LYS A 386 -19.50 6.26 1.12
N LEU A 387 -19.64 5.29 2.02
CA LEU A 387 -18.76 4.12 2.10
C LEU A 387 -19.43 2.85 1.57
N GLN A 388 -20.73 2.70 1.79
CA GLN A 388 -21.48 1.52 1.34
C GLN A 388 -21.43 1.40 -0.19
N ASP A 389 -21.25 0.18 -0.68
CA ASP A 389 -21.06 -0.17 -2.10
C ASP A 389 -19.76 0.32 -2.75
N LYS A 390 -18.97 1.18 -2.08
CA LYS A 390 -17.74 1.76 -2.63
C LYS A 390 -16.47 1.17 -2.05
N HIS A 391 -16.49 0.84 -0.75
CA HIS A 391 -15.30 0.37 -0.04
C HIS A 391 -15.64 -0.71 0.99
N SER A 392 -14.71 -1.61 1.27
CA SER A 392 -14.66 -2.38 2.51
C SER A 392 -13.97 -1.57 3.60
N ILE A 393 -14.34 -1.76 4.86
CA ILE A 393 -13.60 -1.23 6.00
C ILE A 393 -12.82 -2.37 6.66
N THR A 394 -11.49 -2.27 6.68
CA THR A 394 -10.59 -3.35 7.14
C THR A 394 -9.89 -3.05 8.46
N ALA A 395 -9.78 -1.78 8.84
CA ALA A 395 -9.26 -1.37 10.15
C ALA A 395 -9.85 -0.02 10.56
N LEU A 396 -9.95 0.19 11.88
CA LEU A 396 -10.44 1.42 12.50
C LEU A 396 -9.55 1.77 13.69
N THR A 397 -9.22 3.04 13.86
CA THR A 397 -8.57 3.52 15.08
C THR A 397 -8.93 4.97 15.36
N PHE A 398 -8.98 5.35 16.64
CA PHE A 398 -9.28 6.72 17.06
C PHE A 398 -8.03 7.44 17.52
N ALA A 399 -7.93 8.72 17.17
CA ALA A 399 -7.11 9.66 17.93
C ALA A 399 -7.86 10.13 19.19
N PRO A 400 -7.14 10.59 20.24
CA PRO A 400 -7.75 11.12 21.46
C PRO A 400 -8.67 12.33 21.24
N ASP A 401 -8.49 13.06 20.14
CA ASP A 401 -9.32 14.22 19.76
C ASP A 401 -10.68 13.83 19.13
N GLY A 402 -10.94 12.53 18.95
CA GLY A 402 -12.17 12.01 18.38
C GLY A 402 -12.17 11.85 16.86
N ARG A 403 -11.05 12.12 16.17
CA ARG A 403 -10.89 11.71 14.76
C ARG A 403 -10.85 10.19 14.65
N LEU A 404 -11.64 9.65 13.74
CA LEU A 404 -11.65 8.24 13.35
C LEU A 404 -10.85 8.08 12.07
N PHE A 405 -9.84 7.22 12.13
CA PHE A 405 -9.08 6.78 10.97
C PHE A 405 -9.68 5.47 10.46
N ILE A 406 -9.96 5.43 9.17
CA ILE A 406 -10.65 4.33 8.50
C ILE A 406 -9.73 3.80 7.41
N ALA A 407 -9.33 2.54 7.51
CA ALA A 407 -8.69 1.84 6.40
C ALA A 407 -9.77 1.33 5.45
N LEU A 408 -9.76 1.85 4.23
CA LEU A 408 -10.64 1.46 3.16
C LEU A 408 -9.91 0.45 2.26
N ASP A 409 -10.63 -0.55 1.80
CA ASP A 409 -10.18 -1.54 0.81
C ASP A 409 -11.29 -1.71 -0.24
N HIS A 410 -11.05 -2.54 -1.26
CA HIS A 410 -12.05 -2.82 -2.28
C HIS A 410 -13.31 -3.45 -1.70
N HIS A 411 -14.43 -3.11 -2.31
CA HIS A 411 -15.73 -3.65 -1.93
C HIS A 411 -15.86 -5.14 -2.26
N ALA A 412 -16.42 -5.93 -1.35
CA ALA A 412 -16.48 -7.39 -1.47
C ALA A 412 -17.58 -7.95 -2.42
N THR A 413 -18.10 -7.18 -3.39
CA THR A 413 -19.26 -7.60 -4.24
C THR A 413 -18.94 -7.78 -5.73
N ARG A 414 -19.99 -8.10 -6.53
CA ARG A 414 -20.01 -8.80 -7.83
C ARG A 414 -19.11 -8.25 -8.95
N ASN A 415 -18.59 -7.03 -8.83
CA ASN A 415 -17.62 -6.45 -9.76
C ASN A 415 -16.23 -6.50 -9.10
N PHE A 416 -15.69 -7.72 -9.03
CA PHE A 416 -14.35 -7.95 -8.51
C PHE A 416 -13.34 -7.38 -9.51
N ASP A 417 -12.52 -6.43 -9.09
CA ASP A 417 -11.34 -6.06 -9.86
C ASP A 417 -10.34 -7.21 -9.74
N PRO A 418 -10.05 -7.98 -10.81
CA PRO A 418 -9.16 -9.13 -10.72
C PRO A 418 -7.73 -8.73 -10.33
N ASN A 419 -7.34 -7.46 -10.52
CA ASN A 419 -6.02 -6.98 -10.16
C ASN A 419 -5.83 -6.82 -8.65
N ILE A 420 -6.90 -6.79 -7.85
CA ILE A 420 -6.79 -6.61 -6.40
C ILE A 420 -5.95 -7.68 -5.68
N LEU A 421 -5.94 -8.91 -6.22
CA LEU A 421 -5.19 -10.03 -5.65
C LEU A 421 -3.69 -9.94 -5.94
N TYR A 422 -3.34 -9.28 -7.04
CA TYR A 422 -1.96 -9.19 -7.54
C TYR A 422 -1.35 -7.81 -7.28
N ASP A 423 -2.22 -6.83 -7.01
CA ASP A 423 -1.84 -5.47 -6.69
C ASP A 423 -1.75 -5.29 -5.19
N PRO A 424 -0.56 -5.15 -4.61
CA PRO A 424 -0.47 -4.59 -3.28
C PRO A 424 -1.07 -3.17 -3.28
N TYR A 425 -0.75 -2.29 -4.23
CA TYR A 425 -1.12 -0.86 -4.22
C TYR A 425 -2.34 -0.50 -5.08
N HIS A 426 -3.55 -0.67 -4.52
CA HIS A 426 -4.79 -0.50 -5.27
C HIS A 426 -5.49 0.84 -4.98
N ALA A 427 -6.13 1.48 -5.97
CA ALA A 427 -6.77 2.79 -5.78
C ALA A 427 -7.97 2.77 -4.83
N SER A 428 -8.65 1.63 -4.68
CA SER A 428 -9.69 1.45 -3.67
C SER A 428 -9.15 1.23 -2.24
N ARG A 429 -7.82 1.11 -2.09
CA ARG A 429 -7.14 1.01 -0.80
C ARG A 429 -6.62 2.37 -0.38
N SER A 430 -7.20 2.90 0.70
CA SER A 430 -6.89 4.24 1.18
C SER A 430 -7.02 4.31 2.71
N ILE A 431 -6.56 5.41 3.28
CA ILE A 431 -6.84 5.77 4.66
C ILE A 431 -7.62 7.08 4.65
N ALA A 432 -8.79 7.03 5.27
CA ALA A 432 -9.68 8.15 5.42
C ALA A 432 -9.71 8.65 6.87
N ILE A 433 -9.96 9.94 7.04
CA ILE A 433 -10.32 10.54 8.32
C ILE A 433 -11.79 10.92 8.29
N TRP A 434 -12.53 10.45 9.29
CA TRP A 434 -13.85 10.95 9.64
C TRP A 434 -13.78 11.70 10.96
N HIS A 435 -14.49 12.82 11.06
CA HIS A 435 -14.56 13.61 12.29
C HIS A 435 -16.01 13.71 12.77
N SER A 436 -16.21 13.61 14.08
CA SER A 436 -17.51 13.74 14.74
C SER A 436 -18.31 15.01 14.41
N VAL A 437 -17.63 16.12 14.08
CA VAL A 437 -18.26 17.39 13.68
C VAL A 437 -18.81 17.30 12.26
N SER A 438 -18.10 16.62 11.37
CA SER A 438 -18.44 16.45 9.96
C SER A 438 -19.15 15.11 9.75
N ARG A 439 -20.28 14.92 10.45
CA ARG A 439 -20.99 13.62 10.60
C ARG A 439 -21.11 12.80 9.32
N ASP A 440 -21.28 13.45 8.16
CA ASP A 440 -21.54 12.79 6.87
C ASP A 440 -20.41 12.91 5.83
N SER A 441 -19.20 13.33 6.24
CA SER A 441 -18.06 13.43 5.32
C SER A 441 -16.77 12.86 5.88
N TYR A 442 -15.94 12.31 4.99
CA TYR A 442 -14.57 11.91 5.25
C TYR A 442 -13.65 12.47 4.16
N TYR A 443 -12.34 12.49 4.42
CA TYR A 443 -11.33 12.79 3.40
C TYR A 443 -10.18 11.79 3.51
N GLU A 444 -9.55 11.48 2.37
CA GLU A 444 -8.46 10.52 2.31
C GLU A 444 -7.10 11.20 2.50
N ILE A 445 -6.30 10.66 3.42
CA ILE A 445 -4.93 11.13 3.73
C ILE A 445 -3.84 10.24 3.12
N LEU A 446 -4.21 9.04 2.70
CA LEU A 446 -3.35 8.12 1.95
C LEU A 446 -4.21 7.43 0.90
N ARG A 447 -3.79 7.46 -0.36
CA ARG A 447 -4.47 6.79 -1.48
C ARG A 447 -3.50 5.84 -2.15
N GLU A 448 -4.02 4.81 -2.80
CA GLU A 448 -3.21 3.79 -3.51
C GLU A 448 -2.23 3.10 -2.56
N SER A 449 -2.77 2.38 -1.56
CA SER A 449 -2.00 1.71 -0.51
C SER A 449 -2.01 0.18 -0.64
N SER A 450 -1.00 -0.50 -0.07
CA SER A 450 -1.16 -1.91 0.33
C SER A 450 -2.29 -2.09 1.33
N ARG A 451 -2.87 -3.30 1.37
CA ARG A 451 -3.97 -3.63 2.28
C ARG A 451 -3.57 -3.27 3.71
N VAL A 452 -4.44 -2.51 4.38
CA VAL A 452 -4.24 -2.07 5.76
C VAL A 452 -5.25 -2.78 6.65
N THR A 453 -4.77 -3.65 7.52
CA THR A 453 -5.60 -4.39 8.49
C THR A 453 -5.27 -4.05 9.94
N GLY A 454 -4.19 -3.29 10.17
CA GLY A 454 -3.76 -2.87 11.50
C GLY A 454 -3.41 -1.40 11.51
N MET A 455 -4.02 -0.65 12.43
CA MET A 455 -3.73 0.76 12.67
C MET A 455 -3.79 1.09 14.16
N ALA A 456 -2.89 1.96 14.63
CA ALA A 456 -2.94 2.51 15.97
C ALA A 456 -2.49 3.97 15.97
N TRP A 457 -3.24 4.83 16.64
CA TRP A 457 -2.79 6.19 16.93
C TRP A 457 -1.85 6.19 18.14
N HIS A 458 -0.72 6.88 18.03
CA HIS A 458 0.18 7.09 19.16
C HIS A 458 1.01 8.36 18.98
N ALA A 459 1.08 9.19 20.03
CA ALA A 459 1.99 10.35 20.11
C ALA A 459 2.00 11.25 18.86
N GLY A 460 0.83 11.58 18.31
CA GLY A 460 0.70 12.49 17.16
C GLY A 460 1.00 11.84 15.80
N ALA A 461 1.01 10.51 15.72
CA ALA A 461 1.14 9.78 14.47
C ALA A 461 0.16 8.60 14.39
N LEU A 462 -0.33 8.35 13.19
CA LEU A 462 -1.03 7.12 12.84
C LEU A 462 0.00 6.07 12.43
N TYR A 463 0.16 5.02 13.22
CA TYR A 463 0.95 3.86 12.84
C TYR A 463 0.05 2.86 12.12
N LEU A 464 0.58 2.23 11.08
CA LEU A 464 -0.18 1.32 10.24
C LEU A 464 0.71 0.20 9.70
N ASN A 465 0.07 -0.93 9.41
CA ASN A 465 0.69 -2.03 8.70
C ASN A 465 0.05 -2.17 7.31
N ARG A 466 0.88 -2.11 6.27
CA ARG A 466 0.52 -2.16 4.85
C ARG A 466 0.97 -3.50 4.26
N ALA A 467 0.24 -4.57 4.54
CA ALA A 467 0.52 -5.94 4.08
C ALA A 467 1.96 -6.39 4.36
N GLY A 468 2.42 -6.24 5.62
CA GLY A 468 3.74 -6.69 6.08
C GLY A 468 4.85 -5.64 6.00
N GLU A 469 4.49 -4.37 5.77
CA GLU A 469 5.33 -3.20 5.99
C GLU A 469 4.70 -2.30 7.06
N VAL A 470 5.45 -1.97 8.09
CA VAL A 470 5.05 -1.00 9.11
C VAL A 470 5.60 0.37 8.77
N GLY A 471 4.72 1.36 8.91
CA GLY A 471 5.06 2.76 8.78
C GLY A 471 4.18 3.63 9.66
N ARG A 472 4.32 4.94 9.49
CA ARG A 472 3.50 5.93 10.18
C ARG A 472 3.14 7.10 9.28
N ILE A 473 2.07 7.80 9.60
CA ILE A 473 1.73 9.12 9.09
C ILE A 473 1.77 10.06 10.28
N VAL A 474 2.78 10.94 10.33
CA VAL A 474 2.80 12.03 11.33
C VAL A 474 1.61 12.94 11.04
N ASP A 475 0.94 13.45 12.08
CA ASP A 475 -0.26 14.27 11.90
C ASP A 475 0.02 15.47 10.97
N GLY A 476 -0.81 15.63 9.93
CA GLY A 476 -0.61 16.61 8.86
C GLY A 476 0.54 16.33 7.88
N GLY A 477 1.30 15.25 8.08
CA GLY A 477 2.43 14.85 7.26
C GLY A 477 2.14 13.73 6.25
N GLY A 478 3.19 13.29 5.56
CA GLY A 478 3.15 12.16 4.63
C GLY A 478 3.41 10.80 5.29
N TYR A 479 3.24 9.73 4.51
CA TYR A 479 3.57 8.37 4.96
C TYR A 479 5.09 8.15 5.01
N GLU A 480 5.57 7.66 6.15
CA GLU A 480 6.96 7.28 6.42
C GLU A 480 7.05 5.77 6.66
N PRO A 481 7.78 5.00 5.83
CA PRO A 481 8.08 3.61 6.13
C PRO A 481 9.03 3.50 7.33
N LEU A 482 8.84 2.47 8.14
CA LEU A 482 9.66 2.18 9.33
C LEU A 482 10.34 0.81 9.26
N ALA A 483 9.64 -0.23 8.83
CA ALA A 483 10.22 -1.56 8.65
C ALA A 483 9.38 -2.39 7.70
N GLY A 484 10.00 -3.17 6.83
CA GLY A 484 9.34 -4.09 5.92
C GLY A 484 9.93 -5.50 6.01
N GLY A 485 9.23 -6.49 5.46
CA GLY A 485 9.69 -7.88 5.44
C GLY A 485 8.93 -8.81 6.38
N PHE A 486 7.83 -8.35 7.01
CA PHE A 486 6.88 -9.24 7.68
C PHE A 486 6.01 -10.01 6.68
N ALA A 487 5.90 -9.47 5.46
CA ALA A 487 5.29 -10.17 4.35
C ALA A 487 6.16 -11.32 3.87
N VAL A 488 5.51 -12.32 3.33
CA VAL A 488 6.15 -13.47 2.70
C VAL A 488 5.50 -13.70 1.35
N SER A 489 6.32 -13.92 0.33
CA SER A 489 5.84 -14.15 -1.03
C SER A 489 5.12 -15.50 -1.12
N GLY A 490 3.82 -15.48 -1.43
CA GLY A 490 3.02 -16.69 -1.60
C GLY A 490 1.56 -16.39 -1.90
N LYS A 491 0.87 -17.30 -2.60
CA LYS A 491 -0.57 -17.20 -2.91
C LYS A 491 -1.45 -17.24 -1.65
N ASP A 492 -0.94 -17.81 -0.56
CA ASP A 492 -1.66 -18.03 0.70
C ASP A 492 -1.17 -17.10 1.82
N PHE A 493 -0.39 -16.05 1.50
CA PHE A 493 0.09 -15.13 2.52
C PHE A 493 -1.07 -14.50 3.30
N HIS A 494 -1.05 -14.71 4.60
CA HIS A 494 -1.99 -14.12 5.53
C HIS A 494 -1.61 -12.67 5.83
N ALA A 495 -2.02 -11.76 4.94
CA ALA A 495 -1.76 -10.31 5.03
C ALA A 495 -2.57 -9.58 6.12
N ASN A 496 -3.11 -10.31 7.10
CA ASN A 496 -3.86 -9.74 8.21
C ASN A 496 -2.89 -9.42 9.34
N ASN A 497 -2.32 -8.22 9.29
CA ASN A 497 -1.31 -7.77 10.23
C ASN A 497 -1.85 -6.64 11.11
N GLY A 498 -2.56 -7.00 12.17
CA GLY A 498 -2.98 -6.10 13.22
C GLY A 498 -1.78 -5.39 13.86
N LEU A 499 -2.02 -4.21 14.44
CA LEU A 499 -0.99 -3.39 15.07
C LEU A 499 -1.54 -2.71 16.33
N VAL A 500 -0.78 -2.77 17.42
CA VAL A 500 -1.06 -2.00 18.65
C VAL A 500 0.23 -1.45 19.26
N ILE A 501 0.11 -0.38 20.04
CA ILE A 501 1.21 0.19 20.80
C ILE A 501 0.86 0.15 22.28
N SER A 502 1.73 -0.43 23.10
CA SER A 502 1.55 -0.56 24.55
C SER A 502 2.89 -0.44 25.26
N ALA A 503 2.94 0.37 26.32
CA ALA A 503 4.13 0.53 27.18
C ALA A 503 5.44 0.83 26.41
N GLY A 504 5.37 1.64 25.35
CA GLY A 504 6.54 2.00 24.52
C GLY A 504 7.01 0.91 23.56
N TRP A 505 6.22 -0.15 23.39
CA TRP A 505 6.43 -1.22 22.41
C TRP A 505 5.35 -1.17 21.34
N LEU A 506 5.75 -1.35 20.08
CA LEU A 506 4.85 -1.61 18.98
C LEU A 506 4.77 -3.12 18.79
N TYR A 507 3.56 -3.68 18.80
CA TYR A 507 3.26 -5.08 18.56
C TYR A 507 2.59 -5.22 17.20
N ILE A 508 2.93 -6.28 16.48
CA ILE A 508 2.38 -6.64 15.18
C ILE A 508 1.96 -8.10 15.24
N SER A 509 0.79 -8.39 14.71
CA SER A 509 0.41 -9.75 14.37
C SER A 509 0.94 -10.08 12.96
N ALA A 510 1.62 -11.20 12.80
CA ALA A 510 2.22 -11.60 11.54
C ALA A 510 1.82 -13.04 11.21
N GLY A 511 0.98 -13.19 10.18
CA GLY A 511 0.50 -14.48 9.72
C GLY A 511 1.58 -15.36 9.10
N GLY A 512 1.34 -16.66 9.09
CA GLY A 512 2.13 -17.63 8.34
C GLY A 512 1.76 -17.67 6.85
N VAL A 513 2.33 -18.64 6.13
CA VAL A 513 2.05 -18.91 4.70
C VAL A 513 1.49 -20.29 4.44
N ARG A 514 1.39 -21.12 5.48
CA ARG A 514 0.86 -22.46 5.36
C ARG A 514 -0.40 -22.60 6.19
N ASP A 515 -1.41 -23.18 5.57
CA ASP A 515 -2.67 -23.49 6.20
C ASP A 515 -2.52 -24.66 7.20
N GLY A 516 -1.62 -25.59 6.90
CA GLY A 516 -1.29 -26.74 7.75
C GLY A 516 -2.17 -27.97 7.51
N TYR A 517 -3.44 -27.80 7.10
CA TYR A 517 -4.33 -28.92 6.75
C TYR A 517 -4.51 -29.05 5.23
N ALA A 518 -4.86 -27.97 4.53
CA ALA A 518 -5.02 -27.96 3.08
C ALA A 518 -3.69 -28.21 2.31
N ASP A 519 -2.55 -27.88 2.95
CA ASP A 519 -1.20 -28.09 2.40
C ASP A 519 -0.59 -29.45 2.80
N GLY A 520 -1.34 -30.28 3.55
CA GLY A 520 -0.88 -31.50 4.20
C GLY A 520 -0.31 -31.25 5.60
N ILE A 521 -0.54 -32.20 6.52
CA ILE A 521 0.05 -32.16 7.88
C ILE A 521 1.57 -31.98 7.72
N ILE A 522 2.15 -31.06 8.49
CA ILE A 522 3.59 -30.84 8.50
C ILE A 522 4.25 -32.06 9.16
N VAL A 523 4.63 -33.04 8.34
CA VAL A 523 5.34 -34.27 8.72
C VAL A 523 6.78 -34.15 8.22
N LEU A 524 7.77 -34.44 9.07
CA LEU A 524 9.13 -34.64 8.59
C LEU A 524 9.26 -36.05 8.02
N HIS A 525 10.21 -36.25 7.11
CA HIS A 525 10.51 -37.59 6.63
C HIS A 525 10.79 -38.50 7.85
N ASP A 526 10.22 -39.71 7.81
CA ASP A 526 10.23 -40.76 8.85
C ASP A 526 9.08 -40.77 9.87
N GLY A 527 8.02 -39.99 9.66
CA GLY A 527 6.75 -40.16 10.41
C GLY A 527 6.77 -39.64 11.85
N GLU A 528 7.84 -38.96 12.26
CA GLU A 528 7.92 -38.24 13.53
C GLU A 528 7.36 -36.82 13.40
N LEU A 529 6.64 -36.37 14.43
CA LEU A 529 6.13 -35.00 14.52
C LEU A 529 7.31 -34.01 14.67
N PRO A 530 7.30 -32.87 13.96
CA PRO A 530 8.43 -31.94 14.01
C PRO A 530 8.65 -31.35 15.41
N ALA A 531 9.91 -31.08 15.73
CA ALA A 531 10.24 -30.19 16.85
C ALA A 531 9.55 -28.82 16.65
N GLU A 532 9.12 -28.20 17.74
CA GLU A 532 8.33 -26.97 17.73
C GLU A 532 8.92 -25.84 16.87
N THR A 533 10.23 -25.61 16.99
CA THR A 533 10.98 -24.63 16.20
C THR A 533 10.85 -24.91 14.70
N LEU A 534 10.94 -26.19 14.32
CA LEU A 534 10.85 -26.63 12.93
C LEU A 534 9.42 -26.51 12.40
N ALA A 535 8.42 -26.91 13.18
CA ALA A 535 7.01 -26.75 12.83
C ALA A 535 6.64 -25.28 12.59
N THR A 536 7.08 -24.40 13.50
CA THR A 536 6.84 -22.95 13.41
C THR A 536 7.55 -22.35 12.21
N ASN A 537 8.79 -22.75 11.93
CA ASN A 537 9.55 -22.26 10.77
C ASN A 537 8.93 -22.69 9.43
N VAL A 538 8.38 -23.90 9.37
CA VAL A 538 7.63 -24.37 8.18
C VAL A 538 6.34 -23.57 8.00
N ALA A 539 5.56 -23.36 9.08
CA ALA A 539 4.36 -22.53 9.04
C ALA A 539 4.65 -21.09 8.57
N ALA A 540 5.78 -20.54 8.99
CA ALA A 540 6.22 -19.20 8.64
C ALA A 540 6.91 -19.11 7.27
N GLY A 541 7.07 -20.22 6.54
CA GLY A 541 7.73 -20.22 5.23
C GLY A 541 9.20 -19.77 5.27
N GLY A 542 9.88 -20.01 6.39
CA GLY A 542 11.24 -19.55 6.62
C GLY A 542 11.38 -18.09 7.06
N ASN A 543 10.29 -17.31 7.14
CA ASN A 543 10.34 -15.97 7.71
C ASN A 543 10.38 -16.05 9.25
N PRO A 544 11.40 -15.47 9.92
CA PRO A 544 11.52 -15.53 11.37
C PRO A 544 10.43 -14.74 12.12
N PHE A 545 9.64 -13.93 11.42
CA PHE A 545 8.56 -13.12 11.99
C PHE A 545 7.16 -13.64 11.65
N GLY A 546 7.01 -14.55 10.69
CA GLY A 546 5.70 -15.11 10.34
C GLY A 546 5.17 -16.08 11.41
N ALA A 547 3.86 -16.32 11.43
CA ALA A 547 3.19 -17.20 12.39
C ALA A 547 3.46 -16.82 13.88
N ARG A 548 3.55 -15.51 14.15
CA ARG A 548 3.99 -14.94 15.43
C ARG A 548 3.26 -13.64 15.76
N ILE A 549 3.28 -13.28 17.05
CA ILE A 549 3.18 -11.89 17.49
C ILE A 549 4.60 -11.38 17.69
N VAL A 550 4.96 -10.29 17.02
CA VAL A 550 6.30 -9.69 17.08
C VAL A 550 6.22 -8.28 17.65
N ARG A 551 7.31 -7.80 18.24
CA ARG A 551 7.34 -6.47 18.86
C ARG A 551 8.70 -5.79 18.69
N ALA A 552 8.67 -4.47 18.67
CA ALA A 552 9.87 -3.63 18.72
C ALA A 552 9.68 -2.50 19.73
N ARG A 553 10.79 -2.08 20.35
CA ARG A 553 10.86 -0.84 21.11
C ARG A 553 10.57 0.31 20.16
N LEU A 554 9.53 1.11 20.44
CA LEU A 554 9.05 2.10 19.49
C LEU A 554 10.10 3.20 19.23
N ASP A 555 10.80 3.64 20.28
CA ASP A 555 11.93 4.57 20.20
C ASP A 555 13.05 4.04 19.31
N ARG A 556 13.44 2.77 19.49
CA ARG A 556 14.45 2.11 18.65
C ARG A 556 13.99 1.95 17.21
N LEU A 557 12.74 1.53 16.97
CA LEU A 557 12.18 1.40 15.63
C LEU A 557 12.18 2.73 14.88
N LEU A 558 11.80 3.83 15.55
CA LEU A 558 11.81 5.16 14.96
C LEU A 558 13.22 5.65 14.63
N ALA A 559 14.21 5.29 15.46
CA ALA A 559 15.60 5.68 15.25
C ALA A 559 16.28 4.87 14.14
N GLU A 560 16.12 3.54 14.14
CA GLU A 560 16.86 2.64 13.27
C GLU A 560 16.13 2.30 11.96
N ARG A 561 14.79 2.41 11.94
CA ARG A 561 13.95 2.12 10.77
C ARG A 561 14.30 0.77 10.12
N SER A 562 14.46 -0.25 10.96
CA SER A 562 14.90 -1.58 10.55
C SER A 562 14.00 -2.66 11.11
N ILE A 563 13.75 -3.70 10.32
CA ILE A 563 13.09 -4.92 10.81
C ILE A 563 13.94 -5.64 11.87
N GLY A 564 15.26 -5.41 11.90
CA GLY A 564 16.17 -6.04 12.86
C GLY A 564 15.92 -5.66 14.33
N VAL A 565 15.14 -4.60 14.60
CA VAL A 565 14.76 -4.24 15.98
C VAL A 565 13.57 -5.05 16.51
N PHE A 566 12.94 -5.86 15.67
CA PHE A 566 11.81 -6.70 16.06
C PHE A 566 12.28 -8.01 16.68
N GLN A 567 11.54 -8.44 17.69
CA GLN A 567 11.70 -9.73 18.35
C GLN A 567 10.36 -10.44 18.50
N THR A 568 10.41 -11.76 18.64
CA THR A 568 9.20 -12.56 18.90
C THR A 568 8.67 -12.26 20.30
N ALA A 569 7.36 -12.04 20.43
CA ALA A 569 6.66 -11.89 21.70
C ALA A 569 5.80 -13.12 22.02
N ALA A 570 5.23 -13.74 21.00
CA ALA A 570 4.51 -15.01 21.07
C ALA A 570 4.67 -15.75 19.74
N ARG A 571 4.57 -17.08 19.78
CA ARG A 571 4.71 -17.95 18.61
C ARG A 571 3.66 -19.05 18.61
N GLY A 572 3.58 -19.77 17.49
CA GLY A 572 2.61 -20.84 17.33
C GLY A 572 1.18 -20.33 17.16
N VAL A 573 1.06 -19.21 16.44
CA VAL A 573 -0.21 -18.64 15.97
C VAL A 573 -0.21 -18.72 14.44
N ARG A 574 -1.36 -18.97 13.80
CA ARG A 574 -1.42 -19.20 12.35
C ARG A 574 -1.60 -17.91 11.58
N ASN A 575 -2.69 -17.22 11.83
CA ASN A 575 -3.15 -16.01 11.17
C ASN A 575 -3.80 -15.09 12.21
N PRO A 576 -2.98 -14.51 13.12
CA PRO A 576 -3.51 -13.60 14.12
C PRO A 576 -4.03 -12.33 13.43
N TYR A 577 -5.35 -12.16 13.32
CA TYR A 577 -5.97 -11.10 12.53
C TYR A 577 -6.06 -9.81 13.33
N GLY A 578 -6.88 -9.81 14.39
CA GLY A 578 -7.13 -8.68 15.25
C GLY A 578 -6.18 -8.68 16.43
N ILE A 579 -5.76 -7.49 16.86
CA ILE A 579 -4.97 -7.32 18.08
C ILE A 579 -5.42 -6.06 18.81
N ALA A 580 -5.55 -6.14 20.14
CA ALA A 580 -6.01 -5.08 21.01
C ALA A 580 -5.22 -5.05 22.32
N VAL A 581 -5.32 -3.93 23.03
CA VAL A 581 -4.69 -3.73 24.34
C VAL A 581 -5.79 -3.47 25.35
N ASP A 582 -5.72 -4.14 26.49
CA ASP A 582 -6.60 -3.83 27.61
C ASP A 582 -5.99 -2.78 28.56
N PRO A 583 -6.75 -2.25 29.54
CA PRO A 583 -6.26 -1.22 30.45
C PRO A 583 -5.06 -1.64 31.32
N LEU A 584 -4.75 -2.94 31.41
CA LEU A 584 -3.59 -3.46 32.13
C LEU A 584 -2.35 -3.57 31.24
N GLY A 585 -2.46 -3.20 29.96
CA GLY A 585 -1.39 -3.30 28.97
C GLY A 585 -1.22 -4.71 28.42
N ARG A 586 -2.16 -5.63 28.67
CA ARG A 586 -2.12 -6.98 28.12
C ARG A 586 -2.62 -6.98 26.68
N ILE A 587 -2.06 -7.86 25.88
CA ILE A 587 -2.26 -7.93 24.43
C ILE A 587 -3.23 -9.07 24.13
N TRP A 588 -4.38 -8.72 23.60
CA TRP A 588 -5.42 -9.65 23.16
C TRP A 588 -5.37 -9.79 21.66
N PHE A 589 -5.55 -10.99 21.14
CA PHE A 589 -5.59 -11.19 19.70
C PHE A 589 -6.53 -12.33 19.31
N THR A 590 -7.06 -12.25 18.10
CA THR A 590 -7.80 -13.32 17.45
C THR A 590 -6.86 -14.08 16.54
N ASP A 591 -6.93 -15.41 16.54
CA ASP A 591 -6.17 -16.24 15.60
C ASP A 591 -7.12 -17.06 14.73
N ASN A 592 -6.85 -17.11 13.42
CA ASN A 592 -7.60 -17.99 12.52
C ASN A 592 -6.89 -19.32 12.41
N GLY A 593 -7.60 -20.38 12.81
CA GLY A 593 -7.16 -21.75 12.71
C GLY A 593 -7.08 -22.28 11.29
N ALA A 594 -6.61 -23.53 11.14
CA ALA A 594 -6.50 -24.18 9.84
C ALA A 594 -7.86 -24.32 9.14
N THR A 595 -7.86 -24.18 7.82
CA THR A 595 -9.07 -24.33 7.00
C THR A 595 -9.30 -25.79 6.58
N ASN A 596 -10.55 -26.13 6.22
CA ASN A 596 -10.94 -27.45 5.69
C ASN A 596 -10.70 -28.65 6.62
N VAL A 597 -10.54 -28.41 7.93
CA VAL A 597 -10.40 -29.46 8.94
C VAL A 597 -11.69 -30.27 9.04
N HIS A 598 -11.62 -31.59 8.81
CA HIS A 598 -12.79 -32.48 8.92
C HIS A 598 -13.27 -32.61 10.39
N GLY A 599 -14.48 -33.13 10.63
CA GLY A 599 -14.96 -33.45 12.01
C GLY A 599 -15.01 -32.28 13.01
N ASP A 600 -15.07 -32.62 14.31
CA ASP A 600 -15.26 -31.67 15.43
C ASP A 600 -13.94 -31.32 16.18
N PHE A 601 -12.78 -31.53 15.56
CA PHE A 601 -11.49 -31.24 16.19
C PHE A 601 -11.14 -29.76 16.05
N ASN A 602 -10.85 -29.07 17.18
CA ASN A 602 -10.49 -27.65 17.15
C ASN A 602 -9.26 -27.41 16.26
N ALA A 603 -9.43 -26.58 15.24
CA ALA A 603 -8.42 -26.22 14.25
C ALA A 603 -7.64 -24.94 14.62
N GLY A 604 -7.91 -24.34 15.78
CA GLY A 604 -7.20 -23.16 16.28
C GLY A 604 -7.87 -21.82 15.96
N ASP A 605 -9.20 -21.78 15.72
CA ASP A 605 -9.93 -20.50 15.74
C ASP A 605 -10.12 -20.07 17.20
N GLU A 606 -9.41 -19.02 17.62
CA GLU A 606 -9.20 -18.74 19.03
C GLU A 606 -9.18 -17.24 19.34
N VAL A 607 -9.47 -16.91 20.60
CA VAL A 607 -9.11 -15.62 21.20
C VAL A 607 -8.08 -15.87 22.29
N ASP A 608 -6.96 -15.18 22.16
CA ASP A 608 -5.77 -15.37 22.96
C ASP A 608 -5.38 -14.12 23.74
N LEU A 609 -4.53 -14.33 24.74
CA LEU A 609 -3.99 -13.30 25.59
C LEU A 609 -2.50 -13.51 25.82
N LEU A 610 -1.72 -12.47 25.56
CA LEU A 610 -0.33 -12.32 25.97
C LEU A 610 -0.24 -11.22 27.03
N ASP A 611 0.27 -11.52 28.22
CA ASP A 611 0.69 -10.50 29.18
C ASP A 611 2.20 -10.23 29.03
N PRO A 612 2.62 -9.09 28.46
CA PRO A 612 4.05 -8.83 28.25
C PRO A 612 4.86 -8.79 29.55
N ARG A 613 4.22 -8.59 30.71
CA ARG A 613 4.89 -8.53 32.02
C ARG A 613 5.28 -9.91 32.54
N THR A 614 4.71 -10.98 31.99
CA THR A 614 5.05 -12.36 32.36
C THR A 614 6.16 -12.95 31.49
N LEU A 615 6.64 -12.19 30.48
CA LEU A 615 7.76 -12.63 29.65
C LEU A 615 9.04 -12.68 30.49
N SER A 616 9.76 -13.80 30.37
CA SER A 616 11.02 -14.05 31.08
C SER A 616 12.12 -13.07 30.64
N ALA A 617 13.19 -12.98 31.42
CA ALA A 617 14.37 -12.19 31.03
C ALA A 617 14.95 -12.66 29.68
N ALA A 618 14.97 -13.98 29.43
CA ALA A 618 15.43 -14.55 28.16
C ALA A 618 14.52 -14.13 27.00
N ALA A 619 13.19 -14.21 27.16
CA ALA A 619 12.25 -13.74 26.13
C ALA A 619 12.38 -12.23 25.86
N ASN A 620 12.60 -11.44 26.91
CA ASN A 620 12.84 -9.99 26.76
C ASN A 620 14.18 -9.67 26.08
N ALA A 621 15.16 -10.57 26.17
CA ALA A 621 16.45 -10.49 25.48
C ALA A 621 16.41 -11.08 24.05
N GLY A 622 15.24 -11.52 23.57
CA GLY A 622 15.06 -12.01 22.20
C GLY A 622 15.20 -13.53 22.02
N ASP A 623 15.35 -14.30 23.10
CA ASP A 623 15.30 -15.77 23.01
C ASP A 623 13.89 -16.22 22.61
N VAL A 624 13.78 -16.63 21.35
CA VAL A 624 12.51 -17.06 20.77
C VAL A 624 11.94 -18.25 21.53
N ASN A 625 12.74 -19.21 21.97
CA ASN A 625 12.26 -20.42 22.63
C ASN A 625 11.67 -20.14 24.03
N ALA A 626 12.06 -19.02 24.64
CA ALA A 626 11.56 -18.56 25.93
C ALA A 626 10.21 -17.81 25.84
N THR A 627 9.67 -17.59 24.64
CA THR A 627 8.34 -16.96 24.45
C THR A 627 7.20 -17.97 24.68
N PRO A 628 5.95 -17.54 24.93
CA PRO A 628 4.81 -18.45 24.95
C PRO A 628 4.49 -19.03 23.57
N TYR A 629 4.02 -20.28 23.56
CA TYR A 629 3.59 -21.01 22.37
C TYR A 629 2.09 -21.34 22.45
N TYR A 630 1.35 -21.03 21.38
CA TYR A 630 -0.12 -21.14 21.30
C TYR A 630 -0.62 -22.35 20.50
N GLY A 631 0.26 -23.32 20.19
CA GLY A 631 -0.17 -24.63 19.70
C GLY A 631 -0.04 -24.83 18.19
N PHE A 632 -0.16 -23.81 17.35
CA PHE A 632 -0.08 -23.99 15.89
C PHE A 632 1.36 -24.22 15.39
N PRO A 633 1.62 -25.15 14.45
CA PRO A 633 0.68 -26.08 13.81
C PRO A 633 0.56 -27.43 14.52
N LEU A 634 1.27 -27.63 15.64
CA LEU A 634 1.33 -28.94 16.31
C LEU A 634 -0.02 -29.42 16.85
N ALA A 635 -0.90 -28.49 17.26
CA ALA A 635 -2.26 -28.79 17.68
C ALA A 635 -3.07 -29.54 16.61
N LEU A 636 -2.80 -29.30 15.32
CA LEU A 636 -3.47 -29.99 14.22
C LEU A 636 -3.10 -31.48 14.13
N GLY A 637 -1.93 -31.86 14.64
CA GLY A 637 -1.48 -33.25 14.71
C GLY A 637 -2.05 -34.02 15.89
N GLY A 638 -3.00 -33.45 16.64
CA GLY A 638 -3.52 -34.04 17.89
C GLY A 638 -2.50 -34.04 19.03
N VAL A 639 -1.37 -33.34 18.86
CA VAL A 639 -0.41 -33.11 19.92
C VAL A 639 -1.03 -32.07 20.84
N ASN A 640 -1.15 -32.39 22.11
CA ASN A 640 -1.43 -31.40 23.14
C ASN A 640 -0.34 -31.54 24.20
N LYS A 641 0.33 -30.44 24.53
CA LYS A 641 1.38 -30.43 25.55
C LYS A 641 0.93 -29.57 26.70
N ASP A 642 1.08 -30.08 27.91
CA ASP A 642 0.70 -29.38 29.14
C ASP A 642 1.41 -28.03 29.33
N TRP A 643 2.50 -27.76 28.61
CA TRP A 643 3.25 -26.50 28.69
C TRP A 643 2.77 -25.44 27.68
N TRP A 644 1.84 -25.77 26.77
CA TRP A 644 1.27 -24.78 25.86
C TRP A 644 0.45 -23.73 26.58
N THR A 645 0.36 -22.57 25.96
CA THR A 645 -0.62 -21.58 26.35
C THR A 645 -1.95 -22.01 25.74
N ALA A 646 -2.92 -22.32 26.59
CA ALA A 646 -4.28 -22.55 26.14
C ALA A 646 -4.93 -21.22 25.76
N PRO A 647 -5.83 -21.21 24.76
CA PRO A 647 -6.58 -20.02 24.42
C PRO A 647 -7.48 -19.57 25.57
N VAL A 648 -7.80 -18.28 25.61
CA VAL A 648 -8.80 -17.77 26.55
C VAL A 648 -10.19 -18.27 26.17
N LEU A 649 -10.45 -18.31 24.86
CA LEU A 649 -11.71 -18.73 24.28
C LEU A 649 -11.45 -19.49 22.99
N THR A 650 -11.83 -20.76 22.98
CA THR A 650 -11.90 -21.56 21.74
C THR A 650 -13.19 -21.23 20.99
N LEU A 651 -13.08 -21.07 19.67
CA LEU A 651 -14.21 -20.80 18.79
C LEU A 651 -14.51 -22.04 17.93
N PRO A 652 -15.74 -22.13 17.36
CA PRO A 652 -16.04 -23.15 16.37
C PRO A 652 -15.09 -23.07 15.18
N ASN A 653 -14.72 -24.22 14.62
CA ASN A 653 -13.93 -24.26 13.39
C ASN A 653 -14.57 -23.44 12.27
N SER A 654 -13.72 -22.75 11.50
CA SER A 654 -14.10 -21.84 10.44
C SER A 654 -14.85 -20.60 10.94
N ALA A 655 -14.83 -20.26 12.23
CA ALA A 655 -15.35 -18.99 12.74
C ALA A 655 -14.61 -17.80 12.14
N ALA A 656 -13.32 -17.97 11.82
CA ALA A 656 -12.46 -16.94 11.23
C ALA A 656 -12.59 -15.58 11.97
N PRO A 657 -12.17 -15.51 13.25
CA PRO A 657 -12.28 -14.30 14.03
C PRO A 657 -11.43 -13.14 13.45
N THR A 658 -11.96 -11.92 13.44
CA THR A 658 -11.31 -10.74 12.83
C THR A 658 -11.03 -9.66 13.88
N GLY A 659 -11.43 -8.41 13.66
CA GLY A 659 -11.18 -7.29 14.55
C GLY A 659 -11.59 -7.57 16.00
N ILE A 660 -10.82 -7.02 16.94
CA ILE A 660 -10.96 -7.20 18.38
C ILE A 660 -10.71 -5.87 19.08
N THR A 661 -11.42 -5.62 20.18
CA THR A 661 -11.20 -4.44 21.03
C THR A 661 -11.59 -4.71 22.48
N TRP A 662 -11.08 -3.89 23.39
CA TRP A 662 -11.52 -3.85 24.77
C TRP A 662 -12.53 -2.72 24.98
N ALA A 663 -13.72 -3.05 25.45
CA ALA A 663 -14.74 -2.08 25.82
C ALA A 663 -15.62 -2.62 26.95
N TYR A 664 -16.15 -1.74 27.80
CA TYR A 664 -17.12 -2.12 28.83
C TYR A 664 -16.67 -3.29 29.72
N ASP A 665 -15.41 -3.24 30.15
CA ASP A 665 -14.74 -4.24 30.99
C ASP A 665 -14.69 -5.67 30.40
N THR A 666 -14.77 -5.77 29.08
CA THR A 666 -14.64 -7.04 28.37
C THR A 666 -14.09 -6.89 26.96
N ILE A 667 -13.93 -8.01 26.28
CA ILE A 667 -13.50 -8.09 24.90
C ILE A 667 -14.73 -8.17 23.98
N PHE A 668 -14.66 -7.38 22.92
CA PHE A 668 -15.52 -7.48 21.75
C PHE A 668 -14.67 -7.93 20.57
N PHE A 669 -15.18 -8.87 19.78
CA PHE A 669 -14.49 -9.37 18.59
C PHE A 669 -15.51 -9.76 17.52
N ALA A 670 -15.09 -9.83 16.27
CA ALA A 670 -15.94 -10.22 15.16
C ALA A 670 -15.60 -11.61 14.64
N ASN A 671 -16.60 -12.32 14.12
CA ASN A 671 -16.42 -13.55 13.33
C ASN A 671 -16.83 -13.28 11.88
N TYR A 672 -15.93 -13.64 10.96
CA TYR A 672 -16.16 -13.55 9.52
C TYR A 672 -16.79 -14.81 8.94
N GLY A 673 -16.45 -16.00 9.44
CA GLY A 673 -16.86 -17.26 8.84
C GLY A 673 -18.15 -17.80 9.45
N ARG A 674 -18.04 -18.95 10.13
CA ARG A 674 -19.12 -19.61 10.84
C ARG A 674 -19.67 -18.70 11.94
N ASP A 675 -20.99 -18.66 12.04
CA ASP A 675 -21.74 -17.84 12.99
C ASP A 675 -21.33 -16.35 12.93
N PRO A 676 -21.47 -15.69 11.77
CA PRO A 676 -20.89 -14.37 11.56
C PRO A 676 -21.57 -13.31 12.42
N GLY A 677 -20.80 -12.30 12.80
CA GLY A 677 -21.30 -11.17 13.58
C GLY A 677 -20.29 -10.58 14.55
N LEU A 678 -20.78 -9.65 15.37
CA LEU A 678 -20.05 -9.08 16.50
C LEU A 678 -20.37 -9.87 17.76
N PHE A 679 -19.33 -10.27 18.49
CA PHE A 679 -19.39 -11.03 19.72
C PHE A 679 -18.80 -10.25 20.88
N ARG A 680 -19.24 -10.61 22.09
CA ARG A 680 -18.72 -10.13 23.36
C ARG A 680 -18.37 -11.32 24.24
N MET A 681 -17.28 -11.21 24.99
CA MET A 681 -16.91 -12.22 25.99
C MET A 681 -17.62 -11.99 27.32
N ALA A 682 -18.04 -13.06 27.98
CA ALA A 682 -18.64 -13.03 29.31
C ALA A 682 -18.13 -14.18 30.18
N ASN A 683 -18.30 -14.05 31.50
CA ASN A 683 -17.92 -15.07 32.46
C ASN A 683 -19.16 -15.77 33.03
N SER A 684 -19.41 -17.00 32.60
CA SER A 684 -20.47 -17.86 33.08
C SER A 684 -19.92 -18.86 34.10
N GLY A 685 -19.94 -18.49 35.40
CA GLY A 685 -19.56 -19.40 36.47
C GLY A 685 -18.10 -19.85 36.45
N GLY A 686 -17.18 -19.00 35.99
CA GLY A 686 -15.75 -19.29 35.85
C GLY A 686 -15.35 -19.72 34.43
N GLN A 687 -16.31 -20.03 33.56
CA GLN A 687 -16.07 -20.32 32.16
C GLN A 687 -16.27 -19.06 31.31
N ILE A 688 -15.29 -18.77 30.46
CA ILE A 688 -15.42 -17.69 29.47
C ILE A 688 -16.24 -18.20 28.28
N ILE A 689 -17.25 -17.42 27.89
CA ILE A 689 -18.15 -17.70 26.77
C ILE A 689 -18.18 -16.52 25.80
N ALA A 690 -18.63 -16.78 24.57
CA ALA A 690 -18.91 -15.75 23.57
C ALA A 690 -20.42 -15.61 23.37
N GLU A 691 -20.92 -14.37 23.38
CA GLU A 691 -22.32 -14.06 23.11
C GLU A 691 -22.40 -13.18 21.85
N ARG A 692 -23.18 -13.58 20.83
CA ARG A 692 -23.35 -12.78 19.62
C ARG A 692 -24.24 -11.59 19.90
N ILE A 693 -23.65 -10.41 19.85
CA ILE A 693 -24.33 -9.13 20.08
C ILE A 693 -25.05 -8.66 18.83
N MET A 694 -24.52 -8.93 17.64
CA MET A 694 -25.17 -8.50 16.40
C MET A 694 -24.82 -9.43 15.25
N HIS A 695 -25.83 -9.97 14.58
CA HIS A 695 -25.65 -10.73 13.34
C HIS A 695 -25.35 -9.76 12.19
N ASN A 696 -24.17 -9.90 11.58
CA ASN A 696 -23.68 -9.07 10.49
C ASN A 696 -22.54 -9.79 9.76
N TRP A 697 -22.38 -9.56 8.46
CA TRP A 697 -21.34 -10.18 7.64
C TRP A 697 -20.92 -9.31 6.45
N PRO A 698 -19.62 -9.18 6.15
CA PRO A 698 -18.49 -9.51 7.03
C PRO A 698 -18.15 -8.33 7.94
N VAL A 699 -18.07 -8.54 9.26
CA VAL A 699 -17.45 -7.56 10.17
C VAL A 699 -15.95 -7.82 10.20
N GLN A 700 -15.15 -6.80 9.89
CA GLN A 700 -13.69 -6.94 9.76
C GLN A 700 -12.94 -6.07 10.76
N ALA A 701 -13.41 -4.84 10.97
CA ALA A 701 -12.80 -3.89 11.88
C ALA A 701 -13.66 -3.71 13.13
N VAL A 702 -13.03 -3.73 14.29
CA VAL A 702 -13.65 -3.44 15.59
C VAL A 702 -12.68 -2.53 16.35
N THR A 703 -13.18 -1.43 16.91
CA THR A 703 -12.37 -0.51 17.72
C THR A 703 -13.22 0.12 18.82
N THR A 704 -12.56 0.76 19.78
CA THR A 704 -13.24 1.48 20.86
C THR A 704 -12.92 2.96 20.75
N ALA A 705 -13.97 3.79 20.76
CA ALA A 705 -13.84 5.23 20.74
C ALA A 705 -13.39 5.79 22.11
N PRO A 706 -12.87 7.03 22.17
CA PRO A 706 -12.47 7.66 23.43
C PRO A 706 -13.60 7.78 24.46
N ASP A 707 -14.86 7.81 24.02
CA ASP A 707 -16.05 7.82 24.87
C ASP A 707 -16.46 6.41 25.36
N GLY A 708 -15.71 5.37 24.99
CA GLY A 708 -15.96 3.98 25.32
C GLY A 708 -16.91 3.26 24.36
N ALA A 709 -17.47 3.92 23.34
CA ALA A 709 -18.35 3.28 22.37
C ALA A 709 -17.61 2.26 21.49
N VAL A 710 -18.25 1.13 21.22
CA VAL A 710 -17.71 0.14 20.28
C VAL A 710 -18.05 0.58 18.87
N TRP A 711 -17.06 0.60 17.98
CA TRP A 711 -17.25 0.89 16.56
C TRP A 711 -16.87 -0.32 15.73
N ILE A 712 -17.67 -0.59 14.70
CA ILE A 712 -17.38 -1.67 13.75
C ILE A 712 -17.42 -1.18 12.31
N GLY A 713 -16.56 -1.77 11.48
CA GLY A 713 -16.52 -1.59 10.04
C GLY A 713 -16.71 -2.93 9.33
N THR A 714 -17.51 -2.92 8.26
CA THR A 714 -17.83 -4.13 7.48
C THR A 714 -17.13 -4.15 6.12
N GLY A 715 -17.02 -5.34 5.51
CA GLY A 715 -16.57 -5.47 4.11
C GLY A 715 -17.59 -5.02 3.07
N GLN A 716 -18.75 -4.51 3.50
CA GLN A 716 -19.70 -3.80 2.64
C GLN A 716 -19.62 -2.28 2.84
N GLY A 717 -18.65 -1.79 3.60
CA GLY A 717 -18.47 -0.36 3.85
C GLY A 717 -19.44 0.23 4.86
N MET A 718 -20.14 -0.61 5.65
CA MET A 718 -21.01 -0.12 6.70
C MET A 718 -20.18 0.20 7.95
N LEU A 719 -20.35 1.40 8.49
CA LEU A 719 -19.72 1.86 9.72
C LEU A 719 -20.78 2.02 10.80
N PHE A 720 -20.66 1.30 11.91
CA PHE A 720 -21.61 1.37 13.02
C PHE A 720 -20.94 1.77 14.32
N ARG A 721 -21.65 2.58 15.12
CA ARG A 721 -21.36 2.87 16.52
C ARG A 721 -22.34 2.12 17.40
N LEU A 722 -21.84 1.43 18.43
CA LEU A 722 -22.62 0.66 19.38
C LEU A 722 -22.42 1.15 20.81
N VAL A 723 -23.53 1.30 21.53
CA VAL A 723 -23.56 1.71 22.94
C VAL A 723 -24.58 0.88 23.74
N PRO A 724 -24.34 0.60 25.03
CA PRO A 724 -25.31 -0.06 25.89
C PRO A 724 -26.37 0.93 26.40
N GLY A 725 -27.52 0.41 26.83
CA GLY A 725 -28.43 1.10 27.76
C GLY A 725 -29.34 2.16 27.14
N CYS A 726 -29.78 2.01 25.90
CA CYS A 726 -30.79 2.92 25.35
C CYS A 726 -32.16 2.70 26.00
N GLY A 727 -32.84 3.80 26.34
CA GLY A 727 -34.26 3.78 26.66
C GLY A 727 -35.06 3.34 25.43
N GLY A 728 -36.03 2.44 25.65
CA GLY A 728 -36.79 1.77 24.60
C GLY A 728 -37.78 2.64 23.83
#